data_AF-A0A2P5A0G5-F1
#
_entry.id   AF-A0A2P5A0G5-F1
#
_cell.length_a   1.000
_cell.length_b   1.000
_cell.length_c   1.000
_cell.angle_alpha   90.00
_cell.angle_beta   90.00
_cell.angle_gamma   90.00
#
_symmetry.space_group_name_H-M   'P 1'
#
loop_
_entity.id
_entity.type
_entity.pdbx_description
1 polymer ?
#
loop_
_entity_poly.entity_id
_entity_poly.type
_entity_poly.pdbx_seq_one_letter_code
_entity_poly.pdbx_strand_id
1 'polypeptide(L)'
;MVRSALFVSLLATITGAIARGSGHASKIVPGAYIFEFENDHDTAEFYKQLNGEGSTRMKFDYKLFKGVSVQLKDLSNHEDKAQKMAQLPAVKNMWPVTLIQAPNPKVEWVAGTNSLSSIQSRDVYPPPTDAGNFPPHKMVQIDKLQAKGYTGKGIKVAVIDTGIDYTHPALGGCYGAGCLVSFGTDLVGDDYSGFNTPVPDNDPKDCAGHGTHVAGIIAAQKNQYGFIGGAPDVTLGAYRVFGCEGQAGNDVLIAAYNKAFEDGAQIITASIGGPSGWAEEPWAVAVTRIVNAGVPCTVSAGNDGDHGLFYASTAANGKKVLAVASVDNQNIPTVFSLSSYKIDNGADTEFGYVPASKGAEGWKGVTKPVYALTLDTTIADDACSPLPDNTPDLSDYIVLVRRGSCTFVQKAQNVAAKGGKYLLYYNTIAGALSVDVSSVPQIIGAGMVEDSTGATWIAAIKDGKTVTLSVVALNEATKQVQFADNKATGGALSTYTSWGPTWEMDVKPQISSPGGNILSTYPVALGGYATLSGTSMACPLTAAAVALVAQARSSFDPVLLENLLATTANPQLFNDGAKFYDFLAPVAQQGGGLIQAYDAAFATTLLSPSSLSFNDTDHFISKRQITLKNTGKNRVTYKIGHVPTDTFYTLANSSGYAAPFPNDAVASHASVKLSQQQVTLPAGRSITIDVSPTPPRGVDAKRLGLWSGYITVNGTDGSQLSVPYQGLTGSLQKQQVLFPEDSWISNSTDTNLNPVANGTVFTIPGPGNAGPSDILPALVVSPALGTRLVRADLVLLSAPPHGTKITTKKFFDTTSIGQPSGSPLLWQSRGPTPISWSGELTDNKFAPPGTYKVVFHALRIFGNEKKKEDWYVSESPAFTIKYA
;
A
#
# COMPACT_ATOMS: atom_id res chain seq x y z
N MET A 1 19.41 68.96 12.96
CA MET A 1 17.98 68.58 12.81
C MET A 1 17.90 67.44 11.80
N VAL A 2 16.89 66.58 11.94
CA VAL A 2 16.69 65.28 11.27
C VAL A 2 17.40 64.11 11.97
N ARG A 3 16.58 63.32 12.67
CA ARG A 3 16.91 62.11 13.45
C ARG A 3 16.93 60.89 12.53
N SER A 4 17.90 60.03 12.77
CA SER A 4 18.05 58.68 12.23
C SER A 4 16.96 57.73 12.76
N ALA A 5 16.39 56.91 11.89
CA ALA A 5 15.56 55.76 12.27
C ALA A 5 16.17 54.48 11.69
N LEU A 6 16.74 53.65 12.56
CA LEU A 6 17.02 52.25 12.29
C LEU A 6 15.69 51.48 12.30
N PHE A 7 15.37 50.80 11.20
CA PHE A 7 14.42 49.69 11.20
C PHE A 7 15.19 48.41 11.53
N VAL A 8 14.98 47.89 12.74
CA VAL A 8 15.33 46.52 13.12
C VAL A 8 14.13 45.65 12.78
N SER A 9 14.24 44.83 11.74
CA SER A 9 13.33 43.72 11.47
C SER A 9 13.62 42.59 12.45
N LEU A 10 12.75 42.41 13.44
CA LEU A 10 12.75 41.25 14.31
C LEU A 10 12.15 40.07 13.53
N LEU A 11 12.99 39.21 12.96
CA LEU A 11 12.59 37.87 12.53
C LEU A 11 12.18 37.08 13.77
N ALA A 12 10.88 36.82 13.92
CA ALA A 12 10.39 35.79 14.81
C ALA A 12 10.53 34.44 14.10
N THR A 13 11.62 33.74 14.41
CA THR A 13 11.78 32.31 14.12
C THR A 13 10.72 31.52 14.87
N ILE A 14 9.63 31.12 14.19
CA ILE A 14 8.74 30.09 14.69
C ILE A 14 9.34 28.75 14.25
N THR A 15 10.29 28.24 15.05
CA THR A 15 10.66 26.83 15.04
C THR A 15 9.53 26.05 15.68
N GLY A 16 8.55 25.63 14.88
CA GLY A 16 7.55 24.64 15.27
C GLY A 16 8.21 23.27 15.31
N ALA A 17 8.23 22.64 16.49
CA ALA A 17 8.82 21.34 16.71
C ALA A 17 8.20 20.29 15.78
N ILE A 18 9.08 19.64 15.03
CA ILE A 18 8.82 18.49 14.17
C ILE A 18 8.36 17.33 15.07
N ALA A 19 7.07 17.01 15.01
CA ALA A 19 6.54 15.79 15.60
C ALA A 19 6.94 14.60 14.72
N ARG A 20 8.14 14.07 14.97
CA ARG A 20 8.47 12.68 14.63
C ARG A 20 7.63 11.78 15.52
N GLY A 21 6.66 11.10 14.94
CA GLY A 21 5.90 10.08 15.65
C GLY A 21 4.64 9.71 14.89
N SER A 22 4.56 8.46 14.49
CA SER A 22 3.37 7.72 14.08
C SER A 22 2.28 7.75 15.16
N GLY A 23 1.65 8.91 15.33
CA GLY A 23 0.45 9.08 16.14
C GLY A 23 -0.74 9.20 15.22
N HIS A 24 -1.79 8.41 15.45
CA HIS A 24 -3.06 8.46 14.75
C HIS A 24 -3.76 9.82 14.98
N ALA A 25 -3.25 10.87 14.34
CA ALA A 25 -3.96 12.11 14.13
C ALA A 25 -5.21 11.82 13.29
N SER A 26 -6.29 12.55 13.55
CA SER A 26 -7.53 12.53 12.77
C SER A 26 -7.22 12.37 11.27
N LYS A 27 -7.81 11.35 10.62
CA LYS A 27 -7.72 11.18 9.16
C LYS A 27 -8.35 12.34 8.38
N ILE A 28 -9.03 13.27 9.05
CA ILE A 28 -9.72 14.41 8.45
C ILE A 28 -8.94 15.69 8.75
N VAL A 29 -8.76 16.53 7.72
CA VAL A 29 -8.21 17.88 7.87
C VAL A 29 -9.31 18.81 8.41
N PRO A 30 -9.15 19.39 9.62
CA PRO A 30 -10.18 20.25 10.21
C PRO A 30 -10.54 21.43 9.30
N GLY A 31 -11.83 21.70 9.13
CA GLY A 31 -12.35 22.78 8.30
C GLY A 31 -12.13 22.64 6.80
N ALA A 32 -11.61 21.51 6.31
CA ALA A 32 -11.37 21.30 4.89
C ALA A 32 -12.42 20.37 4.24
N TYR A 33 -13.00 20.83 3.13
CA TYR A 33 -14.08 20.13 2.44
C TYR A 33 -13.94 20.20 0.92
N ILE A 34 -14.34 19.13 0.26
CA ILE A 34 -14.52 19.03 -1.20
C ILE A 34 -16.00 19.22 -1.50
N PHE A 35 -16.31 20.17 -2.38
CA PHE A 35 -17.65 20.35 -2.96
C PHE A 35 -17.59 19.99 -4.45
N GLU A 36 -18.31 18.95 -4.87
CA GLU A 36 -18.57 18.67 -6.29
C GLU A 36 -19.75 19.52 -6.74
N PHE A 37 -19.64 20.15 -7.91
CA PHE A 37 -20.69 21.00 -8.47
C PHE A 37 -21.51 20.26 -9.52
N GLU A 38 -22.75 20.70 -9.68
CA GLU A 38 -23.58 20.35 -10.85
C GLU A 38 -23.01 21.00 -12.12
N ASN A 39 -23.01 20.26 -13.23
CA ASN A 39 -22.26 20.65 -14.43
C ASN A 39 -22.72 21.96 -15.09
N ASP A 40 -24.00 22.31 -14.92
CA ASP A 40 -24.70 23.39 -15.63
C ASP A 40 -25.26 24.49 -14.69
N HIS A 41 -24.77 24.54 -13.44
CA HIS A 41 -25.24 25.50 -12.43
C HIS A 41 -24.24 26.66 -12.23
N ASP A 42 -24.76 27.85 -11.94
CA ASP A 42 -23.95 29.01 -11.55
C ASP A 42 -23.40 28.84 -10.13
N THR A 43 -22.08 28.97 -9.98
CA THR A 43 -21.34 28.81 -8.72
C THR A 43 -21.07 30.15 -8.02
N ALA A 44 -21.53 31.29 -8.58
CA ALA A 44 -21.27 32.61 -8.02
C ALA A 44 -21.73 32.76 -6.56
N GLU A 45 -22.91 32.26 -6.21
CA GLU A 45 -23.41 32.33 -4.83
C GLU A 45 -22.56 31.47 -3.88
N PHE A 46 -22.08 30.31 -4.33
CA PHE A 46 -21.17 29.47 -3.54
C PHE A 46 -19.87 30.23 -3.23
N TYR A 47 -19.23 30.84 -4.24
CA TYR A 47 -17.98 31.58 -4.03
C TYR A 47 -18.17 32.85 -3.20
N LYS A 48 -19.33 33.51 -3.33
CA LYS A 48 -19.68 34.65 -2.47
C LYS A 48 -19.79 34.24 -1.01
N GLN A 49 -20.41 33.09 -0.72
CA GLN A 49 -20.46 32.54 0.64
C GLN A 49 -19.06 32.14 1.12
N LEU A 50 -18.27 31.44 0.28
CA LEU A 50 -16.90 31.03 0.62
C LEU A 50 -16.00 32.22 0.98
N ASN A 51 -16.05 33.33 0.25
CA ASN A 51 -15.20 34.50 0.51
C ASN A 51 -15.40 35.08 1.93
N GLY A 52 -16.60 34.96 2.50
CA GLY A 52 -16.89 35.35 3.87
C GLY A 52 -16.41 34.33 4.92
N GLU A 53 -16.32 33.05 4.57
CA GLU A 53 -16.21 31.94 5.52
C GLU A 53 -14.86 31.20 5.49
N GLY A 54 -14.14 31.27 4.38
CA GLY A 54 -12.98 30.42 4.11
C GLY A 54 -12.07 30.94 3.00
N SER A 55 -11.27 30.04 2.48
CA SER A 55 -10.45 30.22 1.27
C SER A 55 -10.54 28.97 0.39
N THR A 56 -10.22 29.13 -0.88
CA THR A 56 -10.03 27.98 -1.78
C THR A 56 -8.68 27.33 -1.50
N ARG A 57 -8.67 26.01 -1.27
CA ARG A 57 -7.45 25.19 -1.28
C ARG A 57 -7.08 24.83 -2.71
N MET A 58 -8.07 24.41 -3.50
CA MET A 58 -7.89 23.97 -4.88
C MET A 58 -9.20 24.06 -5.67
N LYS A 59 -9.11 24.44 -6.94
CA LYS A 59 -10.25 24.41 -7.86
C LYS A 59 -10.19 23.16 -8.71
N PHE A 60 -11.33 22.50 -8.88
CA PHE A 60 -11.48 21.40 -9.80
C PHE A 60 -12.28 21.90 -11.00
N ASP A 61 -11.58 22.23 -12.08
CA ASP A 61 -12.20 22.59 -13.36
C ASP A 61 -11.77 21.56 -14.42
N TYR A 62 -12.20 20.32 -14.19
CA TYR A 62 -11.86 19.18 -15.05
C TYR A 62 -13.10 18.65 -15.75
N LYS A 63 -12.91 18.05 -16.92
CA LYS A 63 -14.01 17.50 -17.72
C LYS A 63 -14.83 16.43 -16.97
N LEU A 64 -14.16 15.65 -16.12
CA LEU A 64 -14.77 14.52 -15.40
C LEU A 64 -15.07 14.82 -13.91
N PHE A 65 -14.64 15.98 -13.42
CA PHE A 65 -14.85 16.41 -12.05
C PHE A 65 -14.81 17.95 -11.93
N LYS A 66 -15.96 18.56 -11.68
CA LYS A 66 -16.09 20.00 -11.40
C LYS A 66 -16.37 20.23 -9.93
N GLY A 67 -15.71 21.20 -9.32
CA GLY A 67 -15.83 21.44 -7.89
C GLY A 67 -14.77 22.36 -7.31
N VAL A 68 -14.69 22.37 -5.99
CA VAL A 68 -13.67 23.11 -5.24
C VAL A 68 -13.35 22.42 -3.91
N SER A 69 -12.08 22.37 -3.54
CA SER A 69 -11.62 22.09 -2.18
C SER A 69 -11.42 23.42 -1.45
N VAL A 70 -11.96 23.53 -0.23
CA VAL A 70 -11.96 24.77 0.55
C VAL A 70 -11.38 24.55 1.94
N GLN A 71 -10.86 25.61 2.54
CA GLN A 71 -10.46 25.69 3.94
C GLN A 71 -11.32 26.74 4.62
N LEU A 72 -12.17 26.33 5.56
CA LEU A 72 -12.95 27.24 6.37
C LEU A 72 -12.09 27.81 7.51
N LYS A 73 -12.22 29.12 7.76
CA LYS A 73 -11.40 29.87 8.75
C LYS A 73 -11.82 29.58 10.18
N ASP A 74 -13.12 29.40 10.37
CA ASP A 74 -13.74 29.20 11.67
C ASP A 74 -13.78 27.71 11.99
N LEU A 75 -12.69 27.23 12.58
CA LEU A 75 -12.56 25.81 12.89
C LEU A 75 -13.54 25.32 13.97
N SER A 76 -14.22 26.24 14.66
CA SER A 76 -15.25 25.93 15.67
C SER A 76 -16.68 25.88 15.13
N ASN A 77 -16.88 26.19 13.85
CA ASN A 77 -18.20 26.18 13.19
C ASN A 77 -18.13 25.65 11.75
N HIS A 78 -17.03 25.00 11.37
CA HIS A 78 -16.78 24.69 9.97
C HIS A 78 -17.77 23.68 9.39
N GLU A 79 -18.30 22.75 10.20
CA GLU A 79 -19.22 21.72 9.75
C GLU A 79 -20.57 22.28 9.29
N ASP A 80 -21.20 23.15 10.10
CA ASP A 80 -22.47 23.81 9.76
C ASP A 80 -22.32 24.71 8.53
N LYS A 81 -21.22 25.47 8.46
CA LYS A 81 -20.89 26.30 7.30
C LYS A 81 -20.79 25.44 6.05
N ALA A 82 -20.05 24.34 6.12
CA ALA A 82 -19.94 23.40 5.03
C ALA A 82 -21.30 22.78 4.66
N GLN A 83 -22.13 22.37 5.63
CA GLN A 83 -23.47 21.83 5.39
C GLN A 83 -24.42 22.86 4.75
N LYS A 84 -24.38 24.12 5.17
CA LYS A 84 -25.16 25.21 4.55
C LYS A 84 -24.74 25.43 3.12
N MET A 85 -23.43 25.45 2.85
CA MET A 85 -22.89 25.52 1.49
C MET A 85 -23.31 24.30 0.67
N ALA A 86 -23.34 23.10 1.27
CA ALA A 86 -23.76 21.86 0.60
C ALA A 86 -25.24 21.83 0.22
N GLN A 87 -26.08 22.68 0.83
CA GLN A 87 -27.50 22.83 0.47
C GLN A 87 -27.72 23.79 -0.70
N LEU A 88 -26.69 24.50 -1.17
CA LEU A 88 -26.81 25.37 -2.33
C LEU A 88 -27.13 24.55 -3.58
N PRO A 89 -28.03 25.03 -4.46
CA PRO A 89 -28.42 24.28 -5.66
C PRO A 89 -27.27 23.88 -6.58
N ALA A 90 -26.16 24.64 -6.57
CA ALA A 90 -24.98 24.36 -7.38
C ALA A 90 -24.14 23.18 -6.87
N VAL A 91 -24.32 22.75 -5.61
CA VAL A 91 -23.54 21.66 -5.02
C VAL A 91 -24.27 20.33 -5.23
N LYS A 92 -23.54 19.38 -5.80
CA LYS A 92 -23.98 18.01 -6.04
C LYS A 92 -23.63 17.09 -4.87
N ASN A 93 -22.40 17.20 -4.36
CA ASN A 93 -21.90 16.41 -3.23
C ASN A 93 -20.93 17.23 -2.39
N MET A 94 -20.80 16.86 -1.11
CA MET A 94 -19.80 17.40 -0.18
C MET A 94 -19.12 16.26 0.57
N TRP A 95 -17.79 16.31 0.68
CA TRP A 95 -17.00 15.37 1.49
C TRP A 95 -15.96 16.11 2.32
N PRO A 96 -15.57 15.58 3.50
CA PRO A 96 -14.39 16.06 4.20
C PRO A 96 -13.12 15.74 3.39
N VAL A 97 -12.10 16.57 3.54
CA VAL A 97 -10.75 16.24 3.06
C VAL A 97 -10.14 15.22 4.02
N THR A 98 -9.85 14.03 3.51
CA THR A 98 -9.20 12.95 4.27
C THR A 98 -7.77 12.74 3.82
N LEU A 99 -6.89 12.38 4.75
CA LEU A 99 -5.48 12.17 4.50
C LEU A 99 -5.15 10.70 4.29
N ILE A 100 -4.34 10.45 3.26
CA ILE A 100 -3.75 9.16 2.90
C ILE A 100 -2.25 9.23 3.19
N GLN A 101 -1.72 8.20 3.86
CA GLN A 101 -0.28 8.14 4.15
C GLN A 101 0.54 8.04 2.88
N ALA A 102 1.71 8.65 2.89
CA ALA A 102 2.73 8.33 1.90
C ALA A 102 3.04 6.83 1.96
N PRO A 103 3.27 6.17 0.80
CA PRO A 103 3.63 4.75 0.79
C PRO A 103 4.90 4.51 1.61
N ASN A 104 4.85 3.54 2.52
CA ASN A 104 5.99 3.12 3.33
C ASN A 104 6.37 1.67 2.96
N PRO A 105 6.98 1.45 1.76
CA PRO A 105 7.36 0.11 1.35
C PRO A 105 8.46 -0.43 2.27
N LYS A 106 8.59 -1.75 2.32
CA LYS A 106 9.74 -2.36 2.98
C LYS A 106 10.98 -2.11 2.12
N VAL A 107 11.90 -1.30 2.64
CA VAL A 107 13.22 -1.07 2.04
C VAL A 107 14.14 -2.22 2.42
N GLU A 108 14.45 -3.08 1.46
CA GLU A 108 15.39 -4.19 1.67
C GLU A 108 16.84 -3.68 1.60
N TRP A 109 17.09 -2.70 0.72
CA TRP A 109 18.43 -2.18 0.46
C TRP A 109 18.41 -0.84 -0.29
N VAL A 110 19.44 -0.01 -0.07
CA VAL A 110 19.72 1.24 -0.80
C VAL A 110 21.21 1.32 -1.15
N ALA A 111 21.55 1.81 -2.33
CA ALA A 111 22.90 1.80 -2.90
C ALA A 111 23.96 2.69 -2.20
N GLY A 112 23.58 3.48 -1.20
CA GLY A 112 24.47 4.40 -0.49
C GLY A 112 24.83 5.62 -1.34
N THR A 113 25.15 6.73 -0.70
CA THR A 113 25.41 8.01 -1.37
C THR A 113 26.85 8.08 -1.87
N ASN A 114 27.02 8.16 -3.19
CA ASN A 114 28.27 8.44 -3.92
C ASN A 114 29.31 7.30 -4.05
N SER A 115 29.14 6.40 -5.02
CA SER A 115 30.06 6.35 -6.17
C SER A 115 29.48 5.56 -7.35
N LEU A 116 29.53 6.19 -8.53
CA LEU A 116 29.37 5.54 -9.83
C LEU A 116 30.75 4.96 -10.19
N SER A 117 31.16 3.87 -9.54
CA SER A 117 32.37 3.13 -9.91
C SER A 117 32.01 1.82 -10.61
N SER A 118 32.80 1.51 -11.64
CA SER A 118 32.59 0.45 -12.63
C SER A 118 32.38 -0.94 -12.01
N ILE A 119 31.25 -1.56 -12.31
CA ILE A 119 30.89 -2.91 -11.88
C ILE A 119 31.37 -3.93 -12.91
N GLN A 120 32.06 -4.99 -12.46
CA GLN A 120 32.30 -6.20 -13.24
C GLN A 120 31.35 -7.30 -12.74
N SER A 121 30.62 -7.95 -13.66
CA SER A 121 29.87 -9.17 -13.35
C SER A 121 30.83 -10.36 -13.25
N ARG A 122 30.88 -11.07 -12.12
CA ARG A 122 31.45 -12.42 -12.11
C ARG A 122 30.42 -13.44 -12.58
N ASP A 123 30.81 -14.18 -13.61
CA ASP A 123 30.05 -15.27 -14.21
C ASP A 123 29.71 -16.37 -13.20
N VAL A 124 28.44 -16.40 -12.80
CA VAL A 124 27.69 -17.65 -12.54
C VAL A 124 26.33 -17.62 -13.28
N TYR A 125 25.85 -16.43 -13.62
CA TYR A 125 24.84 -16.18 -14.66
C TYR A 125 25.35 -15.02 -15.54
N PRO A 126 25.26 -15.10 -16.88
CA PRO A 126 25.72 -14.03 -17.74
C PRO A 126 25.03 -12.71 -17.35
N PRO A 127 25.76 -11.58 -17.38
CA PRO A 127 25.17 -10.28 -17.06
C PRO A 127 23.91 -10.07 -17.91
N PRO A 128 22.87 -9.42 -17.39
CA PRO A 128 21.71 -9.02 -18.17
C PRO A 128 22.11 -7.88 -19.13
N THR A 129 23.03 -8.15 -20.06
CA THR A 129 23.35 -7.27 -21.18
C THR A 129 22.29 -7.36 -22.28
N ASP A 130 21.43 -8.38 -22.21
CA ASP A 130 20.20 -8.49 -22.98
C ASP A 130 18.99 -8.21 -22.08
N ALA A 131 18.15 -7.26 -22.52
CA ALA A 131 16.88 -6.84 -21.93
C ALA A 131 15.95 -7.99 -21.46
N GLY A 132 16.18 -9.22 -21.91
CA GLY A 132 15.36 -10.40 -21.61
C GLY A 132 15.70 -11.18 -20.33
N ASN A 133 16.70 -10.78 -19.53
CA ASN A 133 17.14 -11.60 -18.38
C ASN A 133 16.72 -11.10 -16.98
N PHE A 134 15.96 -10.01 -16.86
CA PHE A 134 15.50 -9.51 -15.55
C PHE A 134 14.35 -10.39 -15.00
N PRO A 135 14.49 -11.02 -13.81
CA PRO A 135 13.52 -12.03 -13.35
C PRO A 135 12.07 -11.54 -13.26
N PRO A 136 11.77 -10.33 -12.75
CA PRO A 136 10.40 -9.81 -12.78
C PRO A 136 9.79 -9.74 -14.18
N HIS A 137 10.57 -9.39 -15.21
CA HIS A 137 10.06 -9.33 -16.59
C HIS A 137 9.72 -10.72 -17.14
N LYS A 138 10.54 -11.73 -16.84
CA LYS A 138 10.28 -13.13 -17.24
C LYS A 138 9.02 -13.69 -16.60
N MET A 139 8.82 -13.41 -15.31
CA MET A 139 7.64 -13.87 -14.56
C MET A 139 6.34 -13.41 -15.24
N VAL A 140 6.34 -12.22 -15.85
CA VAL A 140 5.17 -11.63 -16.52
C VAL A 140 5.26 -11.60 -18.05
N GLN A 141 6.26 -12.24 -18.64
CA GLN A 141 6.50 -12.31 -20.08
C GLN A 141 6.73 -10.97 -20.81
N ILE A 142 7.17 -9.92 -20.10
CA ILE A 142 7.53 -8.63 -20.71
C ILE A 142 8.77 -8.78 -21.61
N ASP A 143 9.72 -9.63 -21.22
CA ASP A 143 10.91 -9.97 -21.99
C ASP A 143 10.55 -10.43 -23.42
N LYS A 144 9.49 -11.25 -23.56
CA LYS A 144 9.01 -11.74 -24.87
C LYS A 144 8.40 -10.62 -25.72
N LEU A 145 7.77 -9.63 -25.11
CA LEU A 145 7.21 -8.47 -25.82
C LEU A 145 8.30 -7.51 -26.29
N GLN A 146 9.27 -7.22 -25.42
CA GLN A 146 10.43 -6.41 -25.76
C GLN A 146 11.25 -7.04 -26.89
N ALA A 147 11.45 -8.36 -26.86
CA ALA A 147 12.12 -9.10 -27.94
C ALA A 147 11.41 -8.99 -29.30
N LYS A 148 10.10 -8.70 -29.31
CA LYS A 148 9.31 -8.41 -30.51
C LYS A 148 9.30 -6.93 -30.91
N GLY A 149 9.98 -6.06 -30.17
CA GLY A 149 10.04 -4.62 -30.42
C GLY A 149 8.92 -3.80 -29.78
N TYR A 150 8.13 -4.39 -28.87
CA TYR A 150 7.17 -3.62 -28.06
C TYR A 150 7.89 -3.05 -26.85
N THR A 151 8.08 -1.72 -26.84
CA THR A 151 8.83 -1.00 -25.81
C THR A 151 8.01 0.11 -25.14
N GLY A 152 6.75 0.30 -25.55
CA GLY A 152 5.90 1.40 -25.08
C GLY A 152 6.08 2.71 -25.84
N LYS A 153 6.90 2.71 -26.91
CA LYS A 153 7.13 3.88 -27.75
C LYS A 153 5.83 4.56 -28.20
N GLY A 154 5.74 5.87 -27.92
CA GLY A 154 4.59 6.70 -28.29
C GLY A 154 3.40 6.63 -27.32
N ILE A 155 3.56 5.94 -26.18
CA ILE A 155 2.53 5.82 -25.14
C ILE A 155 2.90 6.74 -23.96
N LYS A 156 1.94 7.53 -23.49
CA LYS A 156 2.07 8.35 -22.28
C LYS A 156 1.58 7.62 -21.04
N VAL A 157 2.44 7.48 -20.04
CA VAL A 157 2.12 6.88 -18.73
C VAL A 157 2.33 7.92 -17.64
N ALA A 158 1.27 8.27 -16.91
CA ALA A 158 1.34 9.17 -15.77
C ALA A 158 1.53 8.40 -14.46
N VAL A 159 2.48 8.85 -13.65
CA VAL A 159 2.80 8.34 -12.32
C VAL A 159 2.34 9.37 -11.29
N ILE A 160 1.39 8.98 -10.44
CA ILE A 160 0.91 9.78 -9.31
C ILE A 160 1.53 9.22 -8.03
N ASP A 161 2.51 9.95 -7.47
CA ASP A 161 3.38 9.44 -6.40
C ASP A 161 4.10 10.58 -5.65
N THR A 162 5.23 10.31 -4.97
CA THR A 162 6.08 11.30 -4.27
C THR A 162 6.91 12.19 -5.21
N GLY A 163 6.73 12.05 -6.53
CA GLY A 163 7.51 12.73 -7.57
C GLY A 163 8.41 11.76 -8.34
N ILE A 164 9.20 12.27 -9.28
CA ILE A 164 10.23 11.50 -9.98
C ILE A 164 11.54 12.30 -9.99
N ASP A 165 12.64 11.73 -9.49
CA ASP A 165 13.98 12.29 -9.70
C ASP A 165 14.40 12.10 -11.17
N TYR A 166 13.87 12.94 -12.04
CA TYR A 166 14.16 12.95 -13.47
C TYR A 166 15.63 13.26 -13.79
N THR A 167 16.41 13.75 -12.81
CA THR A 167 17.86 13.94 -12.97
C THR A 167 18.63 12.63 -12.90
N HIS A 168 17.98 11.54 -12.48
CA HIS A 168 18.55 10.22 -12.45
C HIS A 168 18.95 9.76 -13.88
N PRO A 169 20.20 9.32 -14.13
CA PRO A 169 20.66 8.94 -15.48
C PRO A 169 19.84 7.82 -16.12
N ALA A 170 19.41 6.83 -15.34
CA ALA A 170 18.53 5.77 -15.84
C ALA A 170 17.10 6.25 -16.12
N LEU A 171 16.74 7.48 -15.77
CA LEU A 171 15.45 8.10 -16.11
C LEU A 171 15.60 9.23 -17.16
N GLY A 172 16.71 9.23 -17.89
CA GLY A 172 16.99 10.17 -18.98
C GLY A 172 17.74 11.44 -18.55
N GLY A 173 17.82 11.75 -17.26
CA GLY A 173 18.61 12.85 -16.73
C GLY A 173 18.07 14.26 -17.04
N CYS A 174 16.82 14.38 -17.49
CA CYS A 174 16.19 15.67 -17.80
C CYS A 174 14.66 15.63 -17.65
N TYR A 175 14.03 16.81 -17.57
CA TYR A 175 12.58 17.00 -17.48
C TYR A 175 12.07 17.92 -18.59
N GLY A 176 10.88 17.59 -19.11
CA GLY A 176 10.17 18.40 -20.09
C GLY A 176 10.24 17.83 -21.51
N ALA A 177 9.80 18.63 -22.49
CA ALA A 177 9.65 18.17 -23.87
C ALA A 177 10.94 17.54 -24.43
N GLY A 178 10.85 16.29 -24.89
CA GLY A 178 11.98 15.53 -25.44
C GLY A 178 12.73 14.66 -24.42
N CYS A 179 12.40 14.75 -23.13
CA CYS A 179 12.92 13.90 -22.07
C CYS A 179 12.04 12.67 -21.84
N LEU A 180 12.58 11.63 -21.17
CA LEU A 180 11.78 10.48 -20.76
C LEU A 180 10.63 10.92 -19.84
N VAL A 181 10.94 11.72 -18.82
CA VAL A 181 9.95 12.41 -17.99
C VAL A 181 9.61 13.74 -18.67
N SER A 182 8.50 13.78 -19.41
CA SER A 182 8.20 14.90 -20.32
C SER A 182 7.15 15.88 -19.81
N PHE A 183 6.29 15.46 -18.88
CA PHE A 183 5.16 16.26 -18.43
C PHE A 183 4.83 15.95 -16.96
N GLY A 184 3.88 16.68 -16.38
CA GLY A 184 3.50 16.56 -14.99
C GLY A 184 3.65 17.87 -14.22
N THR A 185 3.52 17.80 -12.90
CA THR A 185 3.58 18.96 -12.00
C THR A 185 3.73 18.51 -10.55
N ASP A 186 4.23 19.37 -9.69
CA ASP A 186 4.03 19.26 -8.25
C ASP A 186 2.69 19.90 -7.87
N LEU A 187 1.79 19.12 -7.27
CA LEU A 187 0.50 19.63 -6.81
C LEU A 187 0.55 20.26 -5.42
N VAL A 188 1.67 20.12 -4.69
CA VAL A 188 1.69 20.37 -3.25
C VAL A 188 2.87 21.15 -2.71
N GLY A 189 4.07 21.01 -3.31
CA GLY A 189 5.30 21.64 -2.83
C GLY A 189 5.94 20.89 -1.64
N ASP A 190 7.20 21.21 -1.35
CA ASP A 190 8.06 20.47 -0.41
C ASP A 190 7.54 20.42 1.04
N ASP A 191 7.00 21.53 1.53
CA ASP A 191 6.55 21.69 2.93
C ASP A 191 5.12 21.17 3.16
N TYR A 192 4.52 20.50 2.18
CA TYR A 192 3.15 19.98 2.32
C TYR A 192 3.09 18.78 3.25
N SER A 193 2.40 18.94 4.38
CA SER A 193 2.20 17.92 5.41
C SER A 193 0.90 17.12 5.26
N GLY A 194 0.00 17.55 4.36
CA GLY A 194 -1.39 17.09 4.29
C GLY A 194 -2.38 18.10 4.88
N PHE A 195 -2.04 18.67 6.05
CA PHE A 195 -2.92 19.56 6.80
C PHE A 195 -2.88 21.02 6.32
N ASN A 196 -1.71 21.49 5.89
CA ASN A 196 -1.56 22.84 5.34
C ASN A 196 -2.20 22.95 3.95
N THR A 197 -2.31 24.17 3.43
CA THR A 197 -2.75 24.42 2.05
C THR A 197 -1.64 24.00 1.09
N PRO A 198 -1.93 23.21 0.04
CA PRO A 198 -0.96 22.89 -1.01
C PRO A 198 -0.40 24.16 -1.66
N VAL A 199 0.90 24.16 -2.01
CA VAL A 199 1.56 25.23 -2.77
C VAL A 199 2.17 24.60 -4.03
N PRO A 200 1.37 24.43 -5.10
CA PRO A 200 1.82 23.76 -6.32
C PRO A 200 2.93 24.52 -7.04
N ASP A 201 3.79 23.78 -7.72
CA ASP A 201 4.77 24.31 -8.67
C ASP A 201 5.00 23.34 -9.85
N ASN A 202 5.87 23.70 -10.78
CA ASN A 202 6.08 22.94 -12.02
C ASN A 202 7.19 21.88 -11.91
N ASP A 203 7.84 21.71 -10.76
CA ASP A 203 8.95 20.79 -10.53
C ASP A 203 8.52 19.55 -9.74
N PRO A 204 8.12 18.45 -10.41
CA PRO A 204 7.66 17.22 -9.76
C PRO A 204 8.81 16.35 -9.23
N LYS A 205 9.95 16.93 -8.89
CA LYS A 205 11.14 16.18 -8.46
C LYS A 205 10.87 15.45 -7.15
N ASP A 206 11.31 14.20 -7.10
CA ASP A 206 11.18 13.36 -5.91
C ASP A 206 12.26 13.68 -4.87
N CYS A 207 11.83 13.85 -3.63
CA CYS A 207 12.71 13.95 -2.46
C CYS A 207 12.50 12.83 -1.43
N ALA A 208 11.44 12.01 -1.58
CA ALA A 208 11.14 10.91 -0.65
C ALA A 208 11.68 9.56 -1.16
N GLY A 209 11.55 9.32 -2.47
CA GLY A 209 12.20 8.23 -3.19
C GLY A 209 11.29 7.14 -3.75
N HIS A 210 10.05 7.03 -3.25
CA HIS A 210 9.11 6.01 -3.69
C HIS A 210 8.73 6.17 -5.17
N GLY A 211 8.36 7.38 -5.60
CA GLY A 211 7.96 7.65 -6.98
C GLY A 211 9.08 7.48 -7.99
N THR A 212 10.34 7.78 -7.62
CA THR A 212 11.51 7.46 -8.45
C THR A 212 11.71 5.97 -8.63
N HIS A 213 11.43 5.16 -7.60
CA HIS A 213 11.48 3.69 -7.69
C HIS A 213 10.41 3.13 -8.62
N VAL A 214 9.18 3.61 -8.45
CA VAL A 214 8.04 3.32 -9.32
C VAL A 214 8.35 3.66 -10.79
N ALA A 215 8.91 4.85 -11.05
CA ALA A 215 9.28 5.29 -12.41
C ALA A 215 10.31 4.36 -13.07
N GLY A 216 11.31 3.88 -12.33
CA GLY A 216 12.32 2.96 -12.85
C GLY A 216 11.77 1.60 -13.25
N ILE A 217 10.77 1.09 -12.51
CA ILE A 217 10.11 -0.18 -12.86
C ILE A 217 9.41 -0.04 -14.22
N ILE A 218 8.86 1.14 -14.51
CA ILE A 218 8.20 1.40 -15.79
C ILE A 218 9.24 1.58 -16.90
N ALA A 219 10.20 2.50 -16.73
CA ALA A 219 10.97 3.01 -17.86
C ALA A 219 12.46 3.24 -17.62
N ALA A 220 13.08 2.57 -16.64
CA ALA A 220 14.52 2.66 -16.47
C ALA A 220 15.27 2.32 -17.76
N GLN A 221 16.20 3.18 -18.14
CA GLN A 221 17.13 2.97 -19.24
C GLN A 221 18.27 2.04 -18.79
N LYS A 222 19.04 1.55 -19.77
CA LYS A 222 20.23 0.73 -19.51
C LYS A 222 21.13 1.41 -18.46
N ASN A 223 21.54 0.66 -17.46
CA ASN A 223 22.30 1.17 -16.34
C ASN A 223 23.31 0.14 -15.79
N GLN A 224 24.14 0.59 -14.86
CA GLN A 224 25.22 -0.20 -14.26
C GLN A 224 24.77 -1.46 -13.52
N TYR A 225 23.50 -1.54 -13.10
CA TYR A 225 22.93 -2.69 -12.40
C TYR A 225 22.23 -3.68 -13.36
N GLY A 226 22.27 -3.41 -14.67
CA GLY A 226 21.88 -4.36 -15.72
C GLY A 226 20.38 -4.63 -15.85
N PHE A 227 19.52 -3.91 -15.14
CA PHE A 227 18.07 -3.96 -15.37
C PHE A 227 17.62 -2.80 -16.28
N ILE A 228 16.44 -2.95 -16.88
CA ILE A 228 15.72 -1.87 -17.58
C ILE A 228 14.26 -1.90 -17.12
N GLY A 229 13.51 -0.84 -17.39
CA GLY A 229 12.07 -0.78 -17.12
C GLY A 229 11.27 -1.71 -18.04
N GLY A 230 10.05 -2.01 -17.65
CA GLY A 230 9.16 -2.90 -18.41
C GLY A 230 8.75 -2.31 -19.78
N ALA A 231 8.60 -0.99 -19.88
CA ALA A 231 8.27 -0.25 -21.10
C ALA A 231 9.21 0.96 -21.26
N PRO A 232 10.48 0.73 -21.66
CA PRO A 232 11.54 1.75 -21.59
C PRO A 232 11.36 2.96 -22.51
N ASP A 233 10.52 2.88 -23.55
CA ASP A 233 10.33 3.95 -24.54
C ASP A 233 9.01 4.73 -24.33
N VAL A 234 8.30 4.52 -23.22
CA VAL A 234 7.13 5.35 -22.88
C VAL A 234 7.55 6.80 -22.63
N THR A 235 6.58 7.70 -22.68
CA THR A 235 6.72 9.04 -22.14
C THR A 235 6.13 9.05 -20.73
N LEU A 236 6.95 9.37 -19.72
CA LEU A 236 6.52 9.45 -18.33
C LEU A 236 5.97 10.84 -17.99
N GLY A 237 4.88 10.86 -17.25
CA GLY A 237 4.33 12.04 -16.57
C GLY A 237 4.53 11.93 -15.06
N ALA A 238 5.06 12.96 -14.41
CA ALA A 238 5.32 12.97 -12.97
C ALA A 238 4.32 13.88 -12.24
N TYR A 239 3.41 13.30 -11.45
CA TYR A 239 2.43 14.04 -10.65
C TYR A 239 2.73 13.83 -9.17
N ARG A 240 3.42 14.80 -8.58
CA ARG A 240 3.80 14.75 -7.17
C ARG A 240 2.63 15.21 -6.31
N VAL A 241 2.23 14.36 -5.35
CA VAL A 241 1.06 14.60 -4.47
C VAL A 241 1.41 14.63 -2.99
N PHE A 242 2.68 14.43 -2.64
CA PHE A 242 3.22 14.49 -1.28
C PHE A 242 4.32 15.55 -1.20
N GLY A 243 4.43 16.23 -0.06
CA GLY A 243 5.64 16.96 0.30
C GLY A 243 6.81 16.00 0.53
N CYS A 244 7.96 16.53 0.96
CA CYS A 244 9.11 15.66 1.29
C CYS A 244 8.88 14.81 2.54
N GLU A 245 7.96 15.25 3.39
CA GLU A 245 7.40 14.48 4.50
C GLU A 245 5.87 14.69 4.51
N GLY A 246 5.11 13.84 5.19
CA GLY A 246 3.68 14.04 5.43
C GLY A 246 2.75 13.15 4.61
N GLN A 247 1.54 13.64 4.38
CA GLN A 247 0.39 12.89 3.84
C GLN A 247 -0.23 13.62 2.65
N ALA A 248 -1.05 12.92 1.86
CA ALA A 248 -1.80 13.50 0.75
C ALA A 248 -3.29 13.58 1.06
N GLY A 249 -3.92 14.72 0.78
CA GLY A 249 -5.37 14.83 0.79
C GLY A 249 -6.02 14.09 -0.37
N ASN A 250 -7.20 13.52 -0.15
CA ASN A 250 -8.05 12.95 -1.21
C ASN A 250 -8.42 14.01 -2.27
N ASP A 251 -8.47 15.29 -1.91
CA ASP A 251 -8.62 16.43 -2.82
C ASP A 251 -7.44 16.53 -3.81
N VAL A 252 -6.20 16.41 -3.32
CA VAL A 252 -4.97 16.39 -4.13
C VAL A 252 -4.96 15.20 -5.08
N LEU A 253 -5.33 14.02 -4.58
CA LEU A 253 -5.39 12.80 -5.40
C LEU A 253 -6.42 12.92 -6.52
N ILE A 254 -7.61 13.46 -6.23
CA ILE A 254 -8.64 13.72 -7.26
C ILE A 254 -8.11 14.69 -8.32
N ALA A 255 -7.43 15.77 -7.92
CA ALA A 255 -6.84 16.71 -8.88
C ALA A 255 -5.73 16.08 -9.73
N ALA A 256 -4.82 15.32 -9.13
CA ALA A 256 -3.71 14.69 -9.85
C ALA A 256 -4.21 13.72 -10.94
N TYR A 257 -5.20 12.89 -10.63
CA TYR A 257 -5.81 11.98 -11.60
C TYR A 257 -6.48 12.70 -12.76
N ASN A 258 -7.27 13.74 -12.46
CA ASN A 258 -7.92 14.51 -13.51
C ASN A 258 -6.90 15.30 -14.34
N LYS A 259 -5.87 15.88 -13.72
CA LYS A 259 -4.82 16.60 -14.43
C LYS A 259 -4.02 15.67 -15.35
N ALA A 260 -3.67 14.47 -14.89
CA ALA A 260 -3.04 13.45 -15.73
C ALA A 260 -3.90 13.07 -16.95
N PHE A 261 -5.21 12.93 -16.75
CA PHE A 261 -6.16 12.69 -17.83
C PHE A 261 -6.19 13.85 -18.85
N GLU A 262 -6.31 15.11 -18.40
CA GLU A 262 -6.35 16.29 -19.29
C GLU A 262 -5.03 16.54 -20.02
N ASP A 263 -3.88 16.22 -19.40
CA ASP A 263 -2.55 16.30 -20.03
C ASP A 263 -2.32 15.17 -21.07
N GLY A 264 -3.32 14.30 -21.25
CA GLY A 264 -3.38 13.28 -22.29
C GLY A 264 -2.66 11.99 -21.93
N ALA A 265 -2.57 11.64 -20.64
CA ALA A 265 -2.09 10.32 -20.24
C ALA A 265 -2.98 9.22 -20.82
N GLN A 266 -2.36 8.18 -21.38
CA GLN A 266 -3.07 7.02 -21.92
C GLN A 266 -3.15 5.89 -20.90
N ILE A 267 -2.31 5.93 -19.86
CA ILE A 267 -2.31 5.03 -18.71
C ILE A 267 -1.98 5.89 -17.49
N ILE A 268 -2.68 5.68 -16.38
CA ILE A 268 -2.38 6.33 -15.09
C ILE A 268 -2.08 5.24 -14.07
N THR A 269 -0.98 5.37 -13.34
CA THR A 269 -0.62 4.46 -12.26
C THR A 269 -0.43 5.22 -10.96
N ALA A 270 -0.96 4.66 -9.87
CA ALA A 270 -0.72 5.18 -8.53
C ALA A 270 -0.46 4.04 -7.55
N SER A 271 0.63 4.17 -6.80
CA SER A 271 1.01 3.21 -5.78
C SER A 271 0.67 3.76 -4.38
N ILE A 272 -0.55 4.27 -4.24
CA ILE A 272 -1.08 5.00 -3.08
C ILE A 272 -2.43 4.39 -2.71
N GLY A 273 -2.74 4.32 -1.42
CA GLY A 273 -4.03 3.81 -0.97
C GLY A 273 -4.14 3.70 0.55
N GLY A 274 -5.27 3.17 0.99
CA GLY A 274 -5.56 2.90 2.39
C GLY A 274 -6.82 2.05 2.53
N PRO A 275 -7.00 1.32 3.64
CA PRO A 275 -8.13 0.40 3.78
C PRO A 275 -9.46 1.15 3.83
N SER A 276 -10.37 0.73 2.97
CA SER A 276 -11.74 1.22 2.83
C SER A 276 -12.57 0.00 2.44
N GLY A 277 -12.70 -0.25 1.14
CA GLY A 277 -13.48 -1.38 0.63
C GLY A 277 -14.88 -0.99 0.18
N TRP A 278 -15.13 0.31 -0.05
CA TRP A 278 -16.33 0.86 -0.69
C TRP A 278 -15.99 1.65 -1.96
N ALA A 279 -16.63 1.31 -3.06
CA ALA A 279 -16.35 1.93 -4.36
C ALA A 279 -16.91 3.35 -4.51
N GLU A 280 -17.77 3.79 -3.59
CA GLU A 280 -18.44 5.10 -3.61
C GLU A 280 -17.64 6.24 -2.96
N GLU A 281 -16.46 5.95 -2.40
CA GLU A 281 -15.56 6.98 -1.87
C GLU A 281 -15.17 7.98 -2.98
N PRO A 282 -15.12 9.31 -2.71
CA PRO A 282 -14.94 10.34 -3.74
C PRO A 282 -13.73 10.13 -4.65
N TRP A 283 -12.61 9.67 -4.09
CA TRP A 283 -11.42 9.36 -4.90
C TRP A 283 -11.65 8.15 -5.82
N ALA A 284 -12.21 7.06 -5.31
CA ALA A 284 -12.55 5.87 -6.11
C ALA A 284 -13.55 6.19 -7.25
N VAL A 285 -14.52 7.08 -6.98
CA VAL A 285 -15.47 7.58 -7.98
C VAL A 285 -14.75 8.38 -9.07
N ALA A 286 -13.82 9.27 -8.72
CA ALA A 286 -13.05 10.05 -9.69
C ALA A 286 -12.23 9.14 -10.63
N VAL A 287 -11.52 8.16 -10.08
CA VAL A 287 -10.75 7.18 -10.87
C VAL A 287 -11.67 6.33 -11.76
N THR A 288 -12.81 5.89 -11.22
CA THR A 288 -13.82 5.14 -12.00
C THR A 288 -14.31 5.93 -13.22
N ARG A 289 -14.51 7.25 -13.09
CA ARG A 289 -14.92 8.12 -14.22
C ARG A 289 -13.85 8.19 -15.30
N ILE A 290 -12.57 8.27 -14.93
CA ILE A 290 -11.44 8.29 -15.86
C ILE A 290 -11.31 6.97 -16.61
N VAL A 291 -11.46 5.84 -15.91
CA VAL A 291 -11.50 4.52 -16.55
C VAL A 291 -12.66 4.40 -17.53
N ASN A 292 -13.86 4.88 -17.15
CA ASN A 292 -15.00 4.90 -18.07
C ASN A 292 -14.80 5.83 -19.28
N ALA A 293 -13.91 6.82 -19.18
CA ALA A 293 -13.52 7.69 -20.29
C ALA A 293 -12.43 7.08 -21.19
N GLY A 294 -11.99 5.84 -20.92
CA GLY A 294 -11.10 5.08 -21.80
C GLY A 294 -9.62 5.12 -21.42
N VAL A 295 -9.28 5.58 -20.22
CA VAL A 295 -7.90 5.57 -19.71
C VAL A 295 -7.74 4.49 -18.64
N PRO A 296 -7.01 3.38 -18.89
CA PRO A 296 -6.77 2.36 -17.88
C PRO A 296 -5.97 2.93 -16.71
N CYS A 297 -6.43 2.61 -15.50
CA CYS A 297 -5.78 3.00 -14.25
C CYS A 297 -5.35 1.77 -13.45
N THR A 298 -4.07 1.71 -13.07
CA THR A 298 -3.52 0.69 -12.17
C THR A 298 -3.33 1.28 -10.78
N VAL A 299 -3.83 0.58 -9.76
CA VAL A 299 -3.71 1.00 -8.36
C VAL A 299 -3.27 -0.18 -7.50
N SER A 300 -2.36 0.05 -6.56
CA SER A 300 -1.86 -0.98 -5.66
C SER A 300 -2.99 -1.53 -4.76
N ALA A 301 -3.02 -2.86 -4.55
CA ALA A 301 -4.06 -3.49 -3.73
C ALA A 301 -3.95 -3.14 -2.24
N GLY A 302 -2.75 -2.77 -1.76
CA GLY A 302 -2.44 -2.51 -0.35
C GLY A 302 -1.42 -3.50 0.23
N ASN A 303 -0.80 -3.15 1.37
CA ASN A 303 0.25 -3.94 2.01
C ASN A 303 -0.16 -4.45 3.41
N ASP A 304 -1.46 -4.61 3.62
CA ASP A 304 -2.10 -4.96 4.90
C ASP A 304 -2.68 -6.39 4.87
N GLY A 305 -1.96 -7.31 4.21
CA GLY A 305 -2.38 -8.69 4.02
C GLY A 305 -2.51 -9.50 5.32
N ASP A 306 -1.80 -9.08 6.37
CA ASP A 306 -1.89 -9.64 7.72
C ASP A 306 -3.30 -9.49 8.34
N HIS A 307 -4.06 -8.49 7.91
CA HIS A 307 -5.44 -8.32 8.34
C HIS A 307 -6.39 -9.35 7.72
N GLY A 308 -6.04 -10.06 6.66
CA GLY A 308 -6.88 -11.06 6.00
C GLY A 308 -7.99 -10.49 5.11
N LEU A 309 -9.02 -11.29 4.82
CA LEU A 309 -10.13 -10.98 3.89
C LEU A 309 -10.87 -9.65 4.18
N PHE A 310 -11.47 -9.06 3.13
CA PHE A 310 -12.23 -7.79 3.16
C PHE A 310 -11.42 -6.57 3.63
N TYR A 311 -10.24 -6.39 3.05
CA TYR A 311 -9.33 -5.29 3.36
C TYR A 311 -8.85 -4.57 2.09
N ALA A 312 -9.77 -4.40 1.14
CA ALA A 312 -9.49 -3.75 -0.14
C ALA A 312 -9.13 -2.27 0.04
N SER A 313 -8.07 -1.84 -0.66
CA SER A 313 -7.62 -0.45 -0.66
C SER A 313 -8.56 0.47 -1.45
N THR A 314 -8.72 1.70 -0.97
CA THR A 314 -9.44 2.78 -1.67
C THR A 314 -8.79 3.12 -3.02
N ALA A 315 -9.59 3.65 -3.94
CA ALA A 315 -9.33 3.82 -5.37
C ALA A 315 -9.07 2.51 -6.14
N ALA A 316 -8.29 1.58 -5.59
CA ALA A 316 -8.13 0.23 -6.15
C ALA A 316 -9.47 -0.52 -6.17
N ASN A 317 -10.33 -0.31 -5.18
CA ASN A 317 -11.69 -0.82 -5.12
C ASN A 317 -12.68 -0.15 -6.12
N GLY A 318 -12.25 0.86 -6.88
CA GLY A 318 -13.06 1.50 -7.91
C GLY A 318 -13.51 0.51 -9.00
N LYS A 319 -14.66 0.78 -9.62
CA LYS A 319 -15.22 -0.09 -10.66
C LYS A 319 -14.33 -0.05 -11.89
N LYS A 320 -13.92 -1.22 -12.40
CA LYS A 320 -13.00 -1.40 -13.56
C LYS A 320 -11.58 -0.84 -13.36
N VAL A 321 -11.26 -0.35 -12.17
CA VAL A 321 -9.87 0.01 -11.82
C VAL A 321 -9.08 -1.28 -11.65
N LEU A 322 -7.88 -1.35 -12.21
CA LEU A 322 -7.01 -2.52 -12.08
C LEU A 322 -6.31 -2.48 -10.72
N ALA A 323 -6.88 -3.18 -9.72
CA ALA A 323 -6.20 -3.43 -8.46
C ALA A 323 -5.15 -4.54 -8.64
N VAL A 324 -3.92 -4.27 -8.18
CA VAL A 324 -2.76 -5.14 -8.42
C VAL A 324 -2.22 -5.70 -7.11
N ALA A 325 -2.28 -7.03 -6.96
CA ALA A 325 -1.63 -7.78 -5.88
C ALA A 325 -0.13 -7.96 -6.13
N SER A 326 0.62 -8.23 -5.06
CA SER A 326 2.05 -8.50 -5.12
C SER A 326 2.35 -10.00 -5.13
N VAL A 327 3.26 -10.39 -6.01
CA VAL A 327 3.92 -11.71 -6.02
C VAL A 327 5.39 -11.52 -5.64
N ASP A 328 5.92 -12.43 -4.83
CA ASP A 328 7.33 -12.44 -4.49
C ASP A 328 8.17 -12.87 -5.69
N ASN A 329 9.22 -12.10 -5.98
CA ASN A 329 10.13 -12.39 -7.08
C ASN A 329 10.76 -13.79 -6.89
N GLN A 330 10.85 -14.55 -7.99
CA GLN A 330 11.46 -15.88 -8.02
C GLN A 330 12.97 -15.82 -7.77
N ASN A 331 13.59 -14.68 -8.03
CA ASN A 331 15.00 -14.46 -7.75
C ASN A 331 15.21 -13.17 -6.96
N ILE A 332 15.80 -13.27 -5.78
CA ILE A 332 16.06 -12.11 -4.91
C ILE A 332 17.30 -11.38 -5.45
N PRO A 333 17.18 -10.09 -5.83
CA PRO A 333 18.34 -9.25 -6.06
C PRO A 333 19.01 -8.92 -4.73
N THR A 334 20.25 -9.34 -4.55
CA THR A 334 21.12 -8.86 -3.48
C THR A 334 22.18 -7.98 -4.08
N VAL A 335 22.36 -6.77 -3.54
CA VAL A 335 23.43 -5.88 -3.97
C VAL A 335 24.54 -5.87 -2.94
N PHE A 336 25.64 -6.52 -3.29
CA PHE A 336 26.81 -6.65 -2.47
C PHE A 336 27.74 -5.46 -2.67
N SER A 337 28.36 -5.02 -1.57
CA SER A 337 29.57 -4.20 -1.59
C SER A 337 30.76 -5.14 -1.59
N LEU A 338 31.60 -5.03 -2.61
CA LEU A 338 32.75 -5.91 -2.77
C LEU A 338 33.89 -5.47 -1.85
N SER A 339 34.57 -6.47 -1.30
CA SER A 339 35.72 -6.35 -0.41
C SER A 339 36.62 -7.58 -0.60
N SER A 340 37.76 -7.63 0.09
CA SER A 340 38.68 -8.76 -0.05
C SER A 340 39.02 -9.41 1.28
N TYR A 341 39.31 -10.70 1.23
CA TYR A 341 39.86 -11.44 2.36
C TYR A 341 41.04 -12.29 1.92
N LYS A 342 41.89 -12.61 2.88
CA LYS A 342 42.96 -13.60 2.70
C LYS A 342 42.95 -14.61 3.83
N ILE A 343 43.35 -15.83 3.49
CA ILE A 343 43.60 -16.90 4.46
C ILE A 343 45.13 -17.00 4.60
N ASP A 344 45.64 -16.72 5.80
CA ASP A 344 47.06 -16.58 6.12
C ASP A 344 47.76 -15.61 5.15
N ASN A 345 48.80 -16.09 4.45
CA ASN A 345 49.55 -15.37 3.42
C ASN A 345 49.10 -15.74 1.99
N GLY A 346 47.89 -16.27 1.85
CA GLY A 346 47.28 -16.57 0.55
C GLY A 346 46.97 -15.31 -0.27
N ALA A 347 46.49 -15.52 -1.50
CA ALA A 347 46.04 -14.44 -2.36
C ALA A 347 44.76 -13.79 -1.83
N ASP A 348 44.60 -12.50 -2.10
CA ASP A 348 43.34 -11.80 -1.84
C ASP A 348 42.22 -12.44 -2.67
N THR A 349 41.15 -12.79 -2.00
CA THR A 349 39.93 -13.34 -2.57
C THR A 349 38.80 -12.35 -2.35
N GLU A 350 38.06 -12.04 -3.39
CA GLU A 350 36.91 -11.13 -3.32
C GLU A 350 35.73 -11.79 -2.60
N PHE A 351 35.03 -11.00 -1.79
CA PHE A 351 33.74 -11.36 -1.22
C PHE A 351 32.78 -10.17 -1.24
N GLY A 352 31.48 -10.45 -1.27
CA GLY A 352 30.43 -9.45 -1.14
C GLY A 352 29.83 -9.40 0.26
N TYR A 353 29.53 -8.20 0.75
CA TYR A 353 28.70 -8.02 1.95
C TYR A 353 27.59 -6.99 1.73
N VAL A 354 26.46 -7.15 2.42
CA VAL A 354 25.40 -6.17 2.50
C VAL A 354 25.60 -5.33 3.78
N PRO A 355 25.74 -4.00 3.69
CA PRO A 355 25.93 -3.16 4.88
C PRO A 355 24.71 -3.15 5.80
N ALA A 356 24.95 -2.86 7.08
CA ALA A 356 23.92 -2.49 8.03
C ALA A 356 23.30 -1.12 7.71
N SER A 357 22.08 -0.88 8.21
CA SER A 357 21.38 0.41 8.06
C SER A 357 22.12 1.60 8.72
N LYS A 358 22.93 1.34 9.74
CA LYS A 358 23.79 2.32 10.43
C LYS A 358 25.16 1.70 10.74
N GLY A 359 26.20 2.54 10.75
CA GLY A 359 27.59 2.12 10.96
C GLY A 359 28.29 1.64 9.69
N ALA A 360 27.64 1.63 8.54
CA ALA A 360 28.32 1.17 7.32
C ALA A 360 29.48 2.07 6.86
N GLU A 361 29.52 3.34 7.29
CA GLU A 361 30.64 4.25 7.05
C GLU A 361 31.88 3.93 7.91
N GLY A 362 31.74 3.16 8.98
CA GLY A 362 32.87 2.81 9.85
C GLY A 362 33.82 1.79 9.25
N TRP A 363 33.51 1.23 8.08
CA TRP A 363 34.39 0.30 7.36
C TRP A 363 35.62 0.96 6.73
N LYS A 364 35.73 2.29 6.76
CA LYS A 364 36.86 3.01 6.15
C LYS A 364 38.21 2.60 6.75
N GLY A 365 39.06 2.01 5.91
CA GLY A 365 40.42 1.60 6.28
C GLY A 365 40.48 0.39 7.24
N VAL A 366 39.42 -0.43 7.30
CA VAL A 366 39.35 -1.57 8.21
C VAL A 366 39.98 -2.81 7.59
N THR A 367 41.14 -3.20 8.11
CA THR A 367 41.78 -4.49 7.84
C THR A 367 42.06 -5.22 9.14
N LYS A 368 41.31 -6.29 9.44
CA LYS A 368 41.35 -6.99 10.73
C LYS A 368 41.12 -8.50 10.60
N PRO A 369 41.67 -9.31 11.52
CA PRO A 369 41.37 -10.74 11.59
C PRO A 369 39.91 -10.99 11.96
N VAL A 370 39.34 -12.09 11.45
CA VAL A 370 38.01 -12.55 11.80
C VAL A 370 38.06 -13.30 13.13
N TYR A 371 37.15 -12.97 14.05
CA TYR A 371 36.89 -13.76 15.25
C TYR A 371 35.50 -14.39 15.16
N ALA A 372 35.44 -15.71 14.99
CA ALA A 372 34.18 -16.45 15.02
C ALA A 372 33.86 -16.85 16.45
N LEU A 373 32.68 -16.45 16.96
CA LEU A 373 32.24 -16.80 18.33
C LEU A 373 31.98 -18.31 18.49
N THR A 374 31.59 -18.96 17.39
CA THR A 374 31.44 -20.41 17.28
C THR A 374 32.05 -20.91 15.98
N LEU A 375 32.62 -22.11 16.01
CA LEU A 375 33.11 -22.81 14.83
C LEU A 375 32.13 -23.89 14.33
N ASP A 376 30.95 -23.97 14.95
CA ASP A 376 29.85 -24.84 14.56
C ASP A 376 28.75 -24.01 13.88
N THR A 377 28.59 -24.21 12.57
CA THR A 377 27.61 -23.52 11.72
C THR A 377 26.17 -23.97 11.95
N THR A 378 25.92 -24.90 12.87
CA THR A 378 24.57 -25.39 13.21
C THR A 378 23.97 -24.72 14.45
N ILE A 379 24.77 -24.00 15.24
CA ILE A 379 24.33 -23.36 16.50
C ILE A 379 23.47 -22.13 16.19
N ALA A 380 22.15 -22.25 16.39
CA ALA A 380 21.18 -21.22 16.04
C ALA A 380 21.09 -20.06 17.04
N ASP A 381 21.62 -20.20 18.25
CA ASP A 381 21.57 -19.21 19.34
C ASP A 381 22.91 -18.50 19.59
N ASP A 382 23.80 -18.50 18.60
CA ASP A 382 25.10 -17.81 18.64
C ASP A 382 24.96 -16.34 19.08
N ALA A 383 25.71 -15.93 20.11
CA ALA A 383 25.62 -14.60 20.74
C ALA A 383 24.22 -14.18 21.26
N CYS A 384 23.28 -15.11 21.47
CA CYS A 384 21.98 -14.76 22.06
C CYS A 384 22.04 -14.56 23.58
N SER A 385 23.03 -15.15 24.24
CA SER A 385 23.35 -14.94 25.65
C SER A 385 24.64 -14.11 25.79
N PRO A 386 24.90 -13.49 26.97
CA PRO A 386 26.18 -12.86 27.26
C PRO A 386 27.36 -13.77 26.91
N LEU A 387 28.37 -13.20 26.24
CA LEU A 387 29.54 -13.98 25.81
C LEU A 387 30.34 -14.47 27.03
N PRO A 388 30.91 -15.69 26.98
CA PRO A 388 31.66 -16.27 28.09
C PRO A 388 32.71 -15.32 28.67
N ASP A 389 32.97 -15.40 29.98
CA ASP A 389 33.91 -14.51 30.68
C ASP A 389 35.33 -14.57 30.12
N ASN A 390 35.74 -15.73 29.62
CA ASN A 390 37.03 -15.97 28.97
C ASN A 390 37.10 -15.49 27.50
N THR A 391 36.04 -14.89 26.96
CA THR A 391 36.08 -14.25 25.64
C THR A 391 37.09 -13.09 25.68
N PRO A 392 38.07 -13.02 24.78
CA PRO A 392 39.07 -11.95 24.75
C PRO A 392 38.44 -10.60 24.38
N ASP A 393 39.21 -9.52 24.49
CA ASP A 393 38.80 -8.23 23.93
C ASP A 393 38.66 -8.34 22.41
N LEU A 394 37.47 -8.02 21.91
CA LEU A 394 37.08 -8.12 20.51
C LEU A 394 37.38 -6.83 19.73
N SER A 395 37.97 -5.81 20.36
CA SER A 395 38.23 -4.50 19.73
C SER A 395 39.16 -4.56 18.50
N ASP A 396 40.00 -5.61 18.41
CA ASP A 396 40.93 -5.82 17.30
C ASP A 396 40.43 -6.74 16.20
N TYR A 397 39.21 -7.24 16.29
CA TYR A 397 38.65 -8.22 15.36
C TYR A 397 37.47 -7.68 14.58
N ILE A 398 37.20 -8.34 13.44
CA ILE A 398 35.86 -8.35 12.84
C ILE A 398 35.16 -9.60 13.37
N VAL A 399 34.13 -9.40 14.17
CA VAL A 399 33.43 -10.52 14.82
C VAL A 399 32.43 -11.11 13.82
N LEU A 400 32.50 -12.42 13.61
CA LEU A 400 31.57 -13.16 12.75
C LEU A 400 30.52 -13.86 13.61
N VAL A 401 29.24 -13.55 13.35
CA VAL A 401 28.11 -14.08 14.14
C VAL A 401 27.05 -14.69 13.22
N ARG A 402 26.53 -15.86 13.59
CA ARG A 402 25.48 -16.52 12.81
C ARG A 402 24.13 -15.83 12.98
N ARG A 403 23.37 -15.67 11.89
CA ARG A 403 21.93 -15.38 11.97
C ARG A 403 21.21 -16.51 12.73
N GLY A 404 20.26 -16.15 13.58
CA GLY A 404 19.75 -17.09 14.57
C GLY A 404 18.39 -16.74 15.18
N SER A 405 18.11 -17.36 16.32
CA SER A 405 16.83 -17.29 17.04
C SER A 405 16.56 -15.95 17.76
N CYS A 406 17.59 -15.16 18.04
CA CYS A 406 17.47 -13.85 18.68
C CYS A 406 17.77 -12.69 17.70
N THR A 407 17.43 -11.46 18.12
CA THR A 407 17.58 -10.26 17.30
C THR A 407 19.03 -9.90 17.01
N PHE A 408 19.29 -9.24 15.87
CA PHE A 408 20.61 -8.71 15.54
C PHE A 408 21.11 -7.72 16.61
N VAL A 409 20.23 -6.85 17.13
CA VAL A 409 20.56 -5.92 18.22
C VAL A 409 21.08 -6.67 19.46
N GLN A 410 20.42 -7.76 19.88
CA GLN A 410 20.85 -8.53 21.05
C GLN A 410 22.25 -9.12 20.84
N LYS A 411 22.51 -9.69 19.66
CA LYS A 411 23.83 -10.23 19.28
C LYS A 411 24.89 -9.12 19.29
N ALA A 412 24.58 -7.98 18.70
CA ALA A 412 25.45 -6.80 18.67
C ALA A 412 25.77 -6.27 20.07
N GLN A 413 24.80 -6.22 20.98
CA GLN A 413 25.01 -5.82 22.38
C GLN A 413 25.99 -6.75 23.11
N ASN A 414 25.83 -8.06 22.94
CA ASN A 414 26.70 -9.05 23.57
C ASN A 414 28.14 -8.99 23.02
N VAL A 415 28.30 -8.72 21.73
CA VAL A 415 29.61 -8.47 21.10
C VAL A 415 30.25 -7.16 21.61
N ALA A 416 29.48 -6.08 21.65
CA ALA A 416 29.94 -4.78 22.14
C ALA A 416 30.37 -4.83 23.62
N ALA A 417 29.71 -5.67 24.44
CA ALA A 417 30.08 -5.87 25.85
C ALA A 417 31.48 -6.46 26.05
N LYS A 418 32.06 -7.09 25.02
CA LYS A 418 33.45 -7.58 24.99
C LYS A 418 34.37 -6.71 24.13
N GLY A 419 34.01 -5.44 23.90
CA GLY A 419 34.85 -4.46 23.19
C GLY A 419 34.75 -4.49 21.67
N GLY A 420 33.91 -5.37 21.09
CA GLY A 420 33.74 -5.50 19.65
C GLY A 420 33.20 -4.22 19.00
N LYS A 421 33.80 -3.82 17.88
CA LYS A 421 33.45 -2.61 17.11
C LYS A 421 32.96 -2.91 15.70
N TYR A 422 33.41 -4.04 15.14
CA TYR A 422 33.14 -4.46 13.77
C TYR A 422 32.47 -5.84 13.77
N LEU A 423 31.33 -5.95 13.10
CA LEU A 423 30.45 -7.11 13.19
C LEU A 423 29.91 -7.52 11.82
N LEU A 424 30.24 -8.74 11.38
CA LEU A 424 29.59 -9.35 10.22
C LEU A 424 28.67 -10.48 10.68
N TYR A 425 27.43 -10.43 10.22
CA TYR A 425 26.54 -11.57 10.29
C TYR A 425 26.78 -12.47 9.09
N TYR A 426 26.61 -13.77 9.22
CA TYR A 426 26.40 -14.64 8.06
C TYR A 426 24.99 -15.24 8.10
N ASN A 427 24.35 -15.23 6.94
CA ASN A 427 22.96 -15.62 6.80
C ASN A 427 22.77 -17.14 6.98
N THR A 428 21.51 -17.58 7.11
CA THR A 428 21.12 -19.01 7.19
C THR A 428 20.21 -19.43 6.05
N ILE A 429 19.92 -18.50 5.14
CA ILE A 429 19.18 -18.68 3.90
C ILE A 429 19.99 -18.01 2.79
N ALA A 430 19.73 -18.38 1.53
CA ALA A 430 20.45 -17.83 0.38
C ALA A 430 20.35 -16.30 0.32
N GLY A 431 21.43 -15.64 -0.12
CA GLY A 431 21.57 -14.19 -0.17
C GLY A 431 21.96 -13.55 1.17
N ALA A 432 21.97 -12.22 1.20
CA ALA A 432 22.25 -11.42 2.39
C ALA A 432 21.29 -10.22 2.45
N LEU A 433 21.07 -9.70 3.66
CA LEU A 433 20.14 -8.59 3.91
C LEU A 433 20.78 -7.51 4.77
N SER A 434 20.26 -6.28 4.68
CA SER A 434 20.66 -5.20 5.56
C SER A 434 20.16 -5.47 6.98
N VAL A 435 21.02 -5.24 7.97
CA VAL A 435 20.72 -5.45 9.39
C VAL A 435 20.64 -4.12 10.13
N ASP A 436 19.77 -4.02 11.12
CA ASP A 436 19.72 -2.87 12.02
C ASP A 436 20.45 -3.17 13.34
N VAL A 437 21.47 -2.36 13.62
CA VAL A 437 22.23 -2.35 14.88
C VAL A 437 22.29 -0.93 15.47
N SER A 438 21.39 -0.06 15.05
CA SER A 438 21.47 1.38 15.30
C SER A 438 21.37 1.79 16.77
N SER A 439 20.76 0.94 17.59
CA SER A 439 20.62 1.05 19.05
C SER A 439 21.88 0.62 19.82
N VAL A 440 22.93 0.14 19.13
CA VAL A 440 24.20 -0.29 19.72
C VAL A 440 25.33 0.62 19.22
N PRO A 441 25.51 1.83 19.79
CA PRO A 441 26.43 2.84 19.27
C PRO A 441 27.90 2.43 19.28
N GLN A 442 28.27 1.40 20.03
CA GLN A 442 29.62 0.84 20.09
C GLN A 442 29.99 0.08 18.80
N ILE A 443 28.99 -0.45 18.08
CA ILE A 443 29.19 -1.08 16.78
C ILE A 443 29.24 0.01 15.73
N ILE A 444 30.46 0.29 15.26
CA ILE A 444 30.71 1.35 14.29
C ILE A 444 30.80 0.82 12.87
N GLY A 445 30.96 -0.50 12.67
CA GLY A 445 30.93 -1.17 11.37
C GLY A 445 30.13 -2.46 11.43
N ALA A 446 29.08 -2.58 10.59
CA ALA A 446 28.29 -3.80 10.53
C ALA A 446 27.83 -4.16 9.11
N GLY A 447 27.52 -5.44 8.91
CA GLY A 447 26.97 -5.95 7.66
C GLY A 447 26.65 -7.44 7.72
N MET A 448 26.23 -8.00 6.59
CA MET A 448 25.93 -9.42 6.43
C MET A 448 26.60 -9.99 5.18
N VAL A 449 27.10 -11.21 5.28
CA VAL A 449 27.58 -12.02 4.16
C VAL A 449 26.67 -13.24 3.94
N GLU A 450 26.84 -13.90 2.80
CA GLU A 450 26.15 -15.16 2.52
C GLU A 450 26.57 -16.28 3.48
N ASP A 451 25.70 -17.30 3.59
CA ASP A 451 25.94 -18.49 4.38
C ASP A 451 27.24 -19.23 3.96
N SER A 452 27.47 -19.35 2.66
CA SER A 452 28.63 -20.00 2.05
C SER A 452 29.95 -19.28 2.37
N THR A 453 29.94 -17.95 2.34
CA THR A 453 31.09 -17.10 2.73
C THR A 453 31.41 -17.29 4.20
N GLY A 454 30.40 -17.20 5.08
CA GLY A 454 30.59 -17.44 6.52
C GLY A 454 31.12 -18.85 6.82
N ALA A 455 30.56 -19.88 6.17
CA ALA A 455 31.01 -21.26 6.32
C ALA A 455 32.46 -21.46 5.86
N THR A 456 32.88 -20.80 4.78
CA THR A 456 34.26 -20.85 4.27
C THR A 456 35.24 -20.29 5.30
N TRP A 457 34.92 -19.14 5.90
CA TRP A 457 35.76 -18.53 6.92
C TRP A 457 35.82 -19.38 8.19
N ILE A 458 34.68 -19.91 8.64
CA ILE A 458 34.62 -20.80 9.81
C ILE A 458 35.46 -22.06 9.60
N ALA A 459 35.38 -22.69 8.42
CA ALA A 459 36.18 -23.87 8.11
C ALA A 459 37.69 -23.57 8.16
N ALA A 460 38.13 -22.43 7.62
CA ALA A 460 39.52 -22.01 7.67
C ALA A 460 40.01 -21.76 9.11
N ILE A 461 39.21 -21.08 9.93
CA ILE A 461 39.54 -20.82 11.35
C ILE A 461 39.58 -22.14 12.14
N LYS A 462 38.67 -23.07 11.86
CA LYS A 462 38.65 -24.41 12.47
C LYS A 462 39.91 -25.23 12.16
N ASP A 463 40.49 -25.02 10.98
CA ASP A 463 41.77 -25.61 10.58
C ASP A 463 43.00 -24.88 11.15
N GLY A 464 42.80 -23.90 12.05
CA GLY A 464 43.88 -23.15 12.69
C GLY A 464 44.49 -22.03 11.83
N LYS A 465 43.81 -21.63 10.75
CA LYS A 465 44.26 -20.56 9.85
C LYS A 465 43.70 -19.20 10.27
N THR A 466 44.38 -18.13 9.90
CA THR A 466 43.92 -16.75 10.13
C THR A 466 43.18 -16.22 8.90
N VAL A 467 41.91 -15.86 9.05
CA VAL A 467 41.17 -15.12 8.02
C VAL A 467 41.28 -13.63 8.31
N THR A 468 41.86 -12.85 7.40
CA THR A 468 41.94 -11.39 7.51
C THR A 468 41.04 -10.75 6.46
N LEU A 469 40.12 -9.88 6.87
CA LEU A 469 39.28 -9.12 5.93
C LEU A 469 39.83 -7.71 5.76
N SER A 470 39.80 -7.22 4.53
CA SER A 470 39.99 -5.83 4.15
C SER A 470 38.65 -5.31 3.61
N VAL A 471 37.89 -4.64 4.48
CA VAL A 471 36.56 -4.16 4.14
C VAL A 471 36.65 -2.75 3.58
N VAL A 472 36.07 -2.54 2.40
CA VAL A 472 36.06 -1.25 1.72
C VAL A 472 34.87 -0.42 2.22
N ALA A 473 35.08 0.88 2.43
CA ALA A 473 33.98 1.78 2.81
C ALA A 473 32.88 1.80 1.74
N LEU A 474 31.63 2.05 2.12
CA LEU A 474 30.50 1.92 1.20
C LEU A 474 30.58 2.83 -0.02
N ASN A 475 31.04 4.05 0.16
CA ASN A 475 31.23 5.02 -0.91
C ASN A 475 32.37 4.63 -1.88
N GLU A 476 33.33 3.82 -1.43
CA GLU A 476 34.49 3.38 -2.22
C GLU A 476 34.30 1.98 -2.82
N ALA A 477 33.41 1.16 -2.24
CA ALA A 477 33.22 -0.22 -2.64
C ALA A 477 32.51 -0.34 -3.99
N THR A 478 33.09 -1.13 -4.90
CA THR A 478 32.39 -1.58 -6.10
C THR A 478 31.14 -2.36 -5.69
N LYS A 479 30.00 -2.05 -6.32
CA LYS A 479 28.74 -2.75 -6.07
C LYS A 479 28.59 -3.90 -7.05
N GLN A 480 27.98 -5.00 -6.63
CA GLN A 480 27.62 -6.11 -7.53
C GLN A 480 26.22 -6.59 -7.22
N VAL A 481 25.38 -6.73 -8.24
CA VAL A 481 24.07 -7.39 -8.10
C VAL A 481 24.26 -8.88 -8.34
N GLN A 482 23.74 -9.69 -7.42
CA GLN A 482 23.62 -11.12 -7.57
C GLN A 482 22.16 -11.50 -7.38
N PHE A 483 21.69 -12.43 -8.19
CA PHE A 483 20.35 -13.00 -8.07
C PHE A 483 20.46 -14.40 -7.48
N ALA A 484 19.69 -14.66 -6.42
CA ALA A 484 19.59 -15.97 -5.80
C ALA A 484 18.15 -16.50 -5.87
N ASP A 485 17.97 -17.81 -6.04
CA ASP A 485 16.63 -18.41 -6.08
C ASP A 485 15.86 -18.20 -4.77
N ASN A 486 14.65 -17.65 -4.88
CA ASN A 486 13.72 -17.54 -3.78
C ASN A 486 12.96 -18.86 -3.60
N LYS A 487 13.56 -19.81 -2.88
CA LYS A 487 12.96 -21.13 -2.64
C LYS A 487 11.79 -21.12 -1.64
N ALA A 488 11.66 -20.07 -0.84
CA ALA A 488 10.65 -20.00 0.23
C ALA A 488 9.30 -19.52 -0.29
N THR A 489 9.31 -18.41 -1.04
CA THR A 489 8.08 -17.73 -1.48
C THR A 489 8.10 -17.34 -2.96
N GLY A 490 9.15 -17.67 -3.72
CA GLY A 490 9.29 -17.25 -5.11
C GLY A 490 8.10 -17.68 -5.98
N GLY A 491 7.42 -16.72 -6.60
CA GLY A 491 6.22 -16.96 -7.39
C GLY A 491 4.92 -17.04 -6.58
N ALA A 492 4.97 -17.04 -5.24
CA ALA A 492 3.79 -16.95 -4.39
C ALA A 492 3.31 -15.50 -4.24
N LEU A 493 2.05 -15.34 -3.86
CA LEU A 493 1.53 -14.04 -3.41
C LEU A 493 2.30 -13.61 -2.17
N SER A 494 2.76 -12.35 -2.14
CA SER A 494 3.44 -11.78 -0.99
C SER A 494 2.49 -11.76 0.20
N THR A 495 2.95 -12.15 1.40
CA THR A 495 2.10 -12.25 2.60
C THR A 495 1.46 -10.91 3.00
N TYR A 496 2.11 -9.80 2.67
CA TYR A 496 1.60 -8.46 2.91
C TYR A 496 0.55 -8.00 1.89
N THR A 497 0.32 -8.69 0.76
CA THR A 497 -0.64 -8.19 -0.24
C THR A 497 -2.04 -8.15 0.36
N SER A 498 -2.70 -6.99 0.34
CA SER A 498 -4.07 -6.85 0.87
C SER A 498 -5.07 -7.70 0.09
N TRP A 499 -6.09 -8.18 0.80
CA TRP A 499 -7.10 -9.10 0.26
C TRP A 499 -8.42 -8.37 0.03
N GLY A 500 -9.11 -8.69 -1.06
CA GLY A 500 -10.53 -8.40 -1.18
C GLY A 500 -11.39 -9.44 -0.44
N PRO A 501 -12.65 -9.64 -0.86
CA PRO A 501 -13.43 -8.78 -1.77
C PRO A 501 -13.64 -7.36 -1.22
N THR A 502 -14.35 -6.51 -1.96
CA THR A 502 -14.95 -5.32 -1.36
C THR A 502 -16.15 -5.70 -0.48
N TRP A 503 -16.68 -4.78 0.34
CA TRP A 503 -17.86 -5.07 1.16
C TRP A 503 -19.14 -5.28 0.33
N GLU A 504 -19.14 -4.82 -0.92
CA GLU A 504 -20.17 -5.06 -1.93
C GLU A 504 -19.92 -6.35 -2.75
N MET A 505 -18.97 -7.18 -2.32
CA MET A 505 -18.58 -8.46 -2.94
C MET A 505 -17.97 -8.34 -4.34
N ASP A 506 -17.46 -7.17 -4.74
CA ASP A 506 -16.66 -7.08 -5.97
C ASP A 506 -15.34 -7.84 -5.82
N VAL A 507 -14.91 -8.48 -6.91
CA VAL A 507 -13.62 -9.18 -6.95
C VAL A 507 -12.49 -8.15 -6.96
N LYS A 508 -11.67 -8.19 -5.91
CA LYS A 508 -10.41 -7.45 -5.77
C LYS A 508 -9.38 -8.37 -5.09
N PRO A 509 -8.09 -8.29 -5.47
CA PRO A 509 -7.57 -7.57 -6.64
C PRO A 509 -8.03 -8.19 -7.97
N GLN A 510 -7.80 -7.51 -9.10
CA GLN A 510 -8.10 -8.06 -10.43
C GLN A 510 -7.04 -9.09 -10.86
N ILE A 511 -5.79 -8.80 -10.54
CA ILE A 511 -4.59 -9.49 -11.03
C ILE A 511 -3.45 -9.33 -10.02
N SER A 512 -2.36 -10.06 -10.25
CA SER A 512 -1.12 -9.92 -9.48
C SER A 512 0.10 -9.78 -10.39
N SER A 513 1.16 -9.18 -9.85
CA SER A 513 2.42 -8.89 -10.56
C SER A 513 3.58 -8.90 -9.56
N PRO A 514 4.84 -9.11 -9.99
CA PRO A 514 5.99 -9.08 -9.10
C PRO A 514 6.12 -7.76 -8.34
N GLY A 515 6.09 -7.83 -7.00
CA GLY A 515 6.22 -6.68 -6.11
C GLY A 515 7.11 -6.91 -4.90
N GLY A 516 7.53 -8.15 -4.62
CA GLY A 516 8.50 -8.46 -3.57
C GLY A 516 9.94 -8.46 -4.07
N ASN A 517 10.84 -7.77 -3.37
CA ASN A 517 12.28 -7.67 -3.69
C ASN A 517 12.56 -7.17 -5.12
N ILE A 518 12.04 -5.98 -5.44
CA ILE A 518 12.21 -5.36 -6.76
C ILE A 518 13.31 -4.31 -6.71
N LEU A 519 14.39 -4.56 -7.46
CA LEU A 519 15.47 -3.60 -7.70
C LEU A 519 15.00 -2.56 -8.73
N SER A 520 15.12 -1.28 -8.39
CA SER A 520 14.80 -0.17 -9.30
C SER A 520 15.63 1.08 -8.94
N THR A 521 15.38 2.17 -9.66
CA THR A 521 15.95 3.49 -9.39
C THR A 521 15.50 4.04 -8.03
N TYR A 522 16.24 4.99 -7.52
CA TYR A 522 15.97 5.75 -6.30
C TYR A 522 16.57 7.15 -6.50
N PRO A 523 16.20 8.19 -5.74
CA PRO A 523 16.79 9.51 -5.96
C PRO A 523 18.31 9.45 -5.85
N VAL A 524 19.02 10.16 -6.74
CA VAL A 524 20.49 10.14 -6.79
C VAL A 524 21.08 10.58 -5.44
N ALA A 525 20.48 11.59 -4.83
CA ALA A 525 20.86 12.09 -3.51
C ALA A 525 20.66 11.07 -2.37
N LEU A 526 19.81 10.05 -2.58
CA LEU A 526 19.55 8.97 -1.62
C LEU A 526 20.24 7.65 -2.02
N GLY A 527 21.12 7.67 -3.02
CA GLY A 527 21.92 6.51 -3.44
C GLY A 527 21.61 5.98 -4.84
N GLY A 528 20.59 6.51 -5.54
CA GLY A 528 20.34 6.22 -6.94
C GLY A 528 19.59 4.91 -7.23
N TYR A 529 19.73 3.88 -6.38
CA TYR A 529 19.06 2.59 -6.59
C TYR A 529 18.68 1.94 -5.26
N ALA A 530 17.57 1.20 -5.25
CA ALA A 530 17.08 0.52 -4.07
C ALA A 530 16.33 -0.77 -4.43
N THR A 531 16.28 -1.71 -3.49
CA THR A 531 15.42 -2.89 -3.56
C THR A 531 14.28 -2.70 -2.58
N LEU A 532 13.05 -2.64 -3.09
CA LEU A 532 11.83 -2.41 -2.31
C LEU A 532 10.86 -3.58 -2.47
N SER A 533 10.02 -3.79 -1.45
CA SER A 533 8.92 -4.75 -1.47
C SER A 533 7.58 -4.04 -1.20
N GLY A 534 6.57 -4.33 -2.02
CA GLY A 534 5.21 -3.81 -1.87
C GLY A 534 4.35 -4.02 -3.11
N THR A 535 3.02 -3.98 -2.95
CA THR A 535 2.09 -3.84 -4.08
C THR A 535 2.36 -2.57 -4.90
N SER A 536 3.03 -1.58 -4.29
CA SER A 536 3.57 -0.40 -4.95
C SER A 536 4.57 -0.67 -6.06
N MET A 537 5.25 -1.82 -6.05
CA MET A 537 6.20 -2.22 -7.10
C MET A 537 5.51 -3.10 -8.16
N ALA A 538 4.51 -3.89 -7.77
CA ALA A 538 3.68 -4.68 -8.67
C ALA A 538 2.82 -3.80 -9.60
N CYS A 539 2.28 -2.71 -9.06
CA CYS A 539 1.45 -1.74 -9.77
C CYS A 539 2.13 -1.12 -11.01
N PRO A 540 3.32 -0.49 -10.93
CA PRO A 540 4.01 0.06 -12.11
C PRO A 540 4.46 -0.98 -13.12
N LEU A 541 4.85 -2.19 -12.68
CA LEU A 541 5.18 -3.26 -13.62
C LEU A 541 3.95 -3.68 -14.43
N THR A 542 2.77 -3.65 -13.81
CA THR A 542 1.49 -3.85 -14.50
C THR A 542 1.19 -2.71 -15.46
N ALA A 543 1.44 -1.44 -15.08
CA ALA A 543 1.27 -0.31 -15.99
C ALA A 543 2.16 -0.43 -17.23
N ALA A 544 3.41 -0.90 -17.06
CA ALA A 544 4.31 -1.22 -18.18
C ALA A 544 3.75 -2.35 -19.05
N ALA A 545 3.28 -3.44 -18.46
CA ALA A 545 2.63 -4.54 -19.20
C ALA A 545 1.40 -4.05 -19.98
N VAL A 546 0.55 -3.20 -19.37
CA VAL A 546 -0.60 -2.57 -20.03
C VAL A 546 -0.15 -1.76 -21.24
N ALA A 547 0.92 -0.97 -21.13
CA ALA A 547 1.47 -0.21 -22.26
C ALA A 547 1.88 -1.12 -23.41
N LEU A 548 2.61 -2.20 -23.13
CA LEU A 548 3.07 -3.12 -24.17
C LEU A 548 1.91 -3.91 -24.81
N VAL A 549 0.94 -4.38 -24.01
CA VAL A 549 -0.26 -5.05 -24.51
C VAL A 549 -1.10 -4.10 -25.36
N ALA A 550 -1.31 -2.87 -24.91
CA ALA A 550 -2.02 -1.84 -25.66
C ALA A 550 -1.31 -1.51 -26.98
N GLN A 551 0.03 -1.43 -26.98
CA GLN A 551 0.83 -1.23 -28.19
C GLN A 551 0.64 -2.38 -29.19
N ALA A 552 0.73 -3.63 -28.72
CA ALA A 552 0.55 -4.82 -29.56
C ALA A 552 -0.85 -4.94 -30.16
N ARG A 553 -1.87 -4.48 -29.42
CA ARG A 553 -3.27 -4.60 -29.82
C ARG A 553 -3.85 -3.34 -30.44
N SER A 554 -3.10 -2.22 -30.43
CA SER A 554 -3.57 -0.90 -30.86
C SER A 554 -4.87 -0.48 -30.18
N SER A 555 -5.02 -0.75 -28.88
CA SER A 555 -6.23 -0.45 -28.11
C SER A 555 -5.91 -0.15 -26.65
N PHE A 556 -6.48 0.94 -26.13
CA PHE A 556 -6.43 1.32 -24.72
C PHE A 556 -7.76 1.05 -24.00
N ASP A 557 -8.70 0.32 -24.60
CA ASP A 557 -9.99 0.03 -23.97
C ASP A 557 -9.78 -0.67 -22.61
N PRO A 558 -10.09 -0.02 -21.48
CA PRO A 558 -9.78 -0.57 -20.16
C PRO A 558 -10.49 -1.89 -19.90
N VAL A 559 -11.71 -2.07 -20.41
CA VAL A 559 -12.47 -3.31 -20.21
C VAL A 559 -11.82 -4.47 -20.97
N LEU A 560 -11.37 -4.22 -22.20
CA LEU A 560 -10.65 -5.23 -22.98
C LEU A 560 -9.32 -5.61 -22.30
N LEU A 561 -8.54 -4.62 -21.86
CA LEU A 561 -7.24 -4.84 -21.22
C LEU A 561 -7.38 -5.57 -19.89
N GLU A 562 -8.36 -5.21 -19.06
CA GLU A 562 -8.67 -5.93 -17.81
C GLU A 562 -9.05 -7.38 -18.09
N ASN A 563 -9.97 -7.61 -19.04
CA ASN A 563 -10.38 -8.97 -19.41
C ASN A 563 -9.20 -9.80 -19.91
N LEU A 564 -8.35 -9.25 -20.78
CA LEU A 564 -7.19 -9.95 -21.30
C LEU A 564 -6.22 -10.32 -20.17
N LEU A 565 -5.79 -9.34 -19.38
CA LEU A 565 -4.81 -9.54 -18.32
C LEU A 565 -5.31 -10.51 -17.26
N ALA A 566 -6.58 -10.41 -16.85
CA ALA A 566 -7.15 -11.31 -15.86
C ALA A 566 -7.37 -12.72 -16.39
N THR A 567 -7.79 -12.88 -17.66
CA THR A 567 -8.18 -14.19 -18.18
C THR A 567 -7.05 -14.99 -18.81
N THR A 568 -5.92 -14.35 -19.14
CA THR A 568 -4.67 -15.02 -19.53
C THR A 568 -3.67 -15.14 -18.39
N ALA A 569 -3.98 -14.62 -17.19
CA ALA A 569 -3.11 -14.73 -16.03
C ALA A 569 -2.91 -16.19 -15.59
N ASN A 570 -1.81 -16.42 -14.87
CA ASN A 570 -1.43 -17.72 -14.32
C ASN A 570 -1.71 -17.75 -12.80
N PRO A 571 -2.78 -18.41 -12.33
CA PRO A 571 -3.05 -18.57 -10.91
C PRO A 571 -1.91 -19.29 -10.17
N GLN A 572 -1.50 -18.75 -9.03
CA GLN A 572 -0.42 -19.29 -8.20
C GLN A 572 -0.97 -20.14 -7.04
N LEU A 573 -0.13 -21.07 -6.57
CA LEU A 573 -0.41 -21.85 -5.36
C LEU A 573 -0.43 -20.98 -4.12
N PHE A 574 -1.23 -21.37 -3.13
CA PHE A 574 -1.26 -20.69 -1.84
C PHE A 574 0.03 -20.93 -1.07
N ASN A 575 0.56 -19.88 -0.46
CA ASN A 575 1.71 -19.93 0.42
C ASN A 575 1.42 -19.05 1.65
N ASP A 576 1.67 -19.56 2.85
CA ASP A 576 1.39 -18.88 4.12
C ASP A 576 2.60 -18.05 4.63
N GLY A 577 3.64 -17.89 3.81
CA GLY A 577 4.93 -17.32 4.17
C GLY A 577 5.95 -18.35 4.68
N ALA A 578 5.52 -19.58 4.99
CA ALA A 578 6.39 -20.65 5.45
C ALA A 578 6.46 -21.83 4.46
N LYS A 579 5.36 -22.16 3.78
CA LYS A 579 5.31 -23.26 2.82
C LYS A 579 4.26 -23.05 1.73
N PHE A 580 4.44 -23.76 0.63
CA PHE A 580 3.42 -23.92 -0.41
C PHE A 580 2.42 -25.02 -0.04
N TYR A 581 1.16 -24.77 -0.38
CA TYR A 581 0.07 -25.75 -0.33
C TYR A 581 -0.22 -26.28 -1.74
N ASP A 582 -0.92 -27.40 -1.84
CA ASP A 582 -1.27 -28.09 -3.09
C ASP A 582 -2.54 -27.54 -3.76
N PHE A 583 -3.08 -26.43 -3.25
CA PHE A 583 -4.22 -25.70 -3.82
C PHE A 583 -3.84 -24.26 -4.20
N LEU A 584 -4.62 -23.67 -5.12
CA LEU A 584 -4.44 -22.30 -5.58
C LEU A 584 -4.77 -21.28 -4.48
N ALA A 585 -4.02 -20.17 -4.42
CA ALA A 585 -4.41 -19.03 -3.60
C ALA A 585 -5.83 -18.58 -3.97
N PRO A 586 -6.66 -18.14 -3.00
CA PRO A 586 -8.03 -17.77 -3.27
C PRO A 586 -8.09 -16.53 -4.16
N VAL A 587 -9.18 -16.40 -4.92
CA VAL A 587 -9.39 -15.28 -5.86
C VAL A 587 -9.30 -13.92 -5.14
N ALA A 588 -9.74 -13.83 -3.89
CA ALA A 588 -9.64 -12.61 -3.10
C ALA A 588 -8.20 -12.18 -2.76
N GLN A 589 -7.20 -13.05 -2.90
CA GLN A 589 -5.79 -12.71 -2.72
C GLN A 589 -5.10 -12.35 -4.05
N GLN A 590 -5.42 -13.07 -5.14
CA GLN A 590 -4.65 -13.00 -6.39
C GLN A 590 -5.41 -12.55 -7.63
N GLY A 591 -6.73 -12.43 -7.56
CA GLY A 591 -7.60 -12.20 -8.72
C GLY A 591 -7.45 -13.31 -9.76
N GLY A 592 -7.21 -12.91 -11.01
CA GLY A 592 -6.90 -13.83 -12.13
C GLY A 592 -5.55 -14.55 -12.00
N GLY A 593 -4.66 -14.11 -11.11
CA GLY A 593 -3.31 -14.65 -10.93
C GLY A 593 -2.21 -13.75 -11.45
N LEU A 594 -1.02 -14.32 -11.65
CA LEU A 594 0.17 -13.61 -12.13
C LEU A 594 0.01 -13.27 -13.62
N ILE A 595 0.02 -11.97 -13.97
CA ILE A 595 -0.20 -11.55 -15.35
C ILE A 595 0.80 -12.20 -16.32
N GLN A 596 0.33 -12.54 -17.52
CA GLN A 596 1.15 -13.06 -18.62
C GLN A 596 0.98 -12.12 -19.83
N ALA A 597 1.82 -11.08 -19.90
CA ALA A 597 1.63 -9.94 -20.80
C ALA A 597 1.70 -10.34 -22.28
N TYR A 598 2.61 -11.24 -22.64
CA TYR A 598 2.72 -11.73 -24.02
C TYR A 598 1.48 -12.52 -24.43
N ASP A 599 0.98 -13.39 -23.55
CA ASP A 599 -0.24 -14.14 -23.82
C ASP A 599 -1.45 -13.21 -23.95
N ALA A 600 -1.58 -12.18 -23.10
CA ALA A 600 -2.59 -11.13 -23.22
C ALA A 600 -2.50 -10.34 -24.54
N ALA A 601 -1.29 -9.99 -24.97
CA ALA A 601 -1.05 -9.23 -26.20
C ALA A 601 -1.52 -10.01 -27.45
N PHE A 602 -1.23 -11.31 -27.53
CA PHE A 602 -1.47 -12.13 -28.71
C PHE A 602 -2.66 -13.08 -28.61
N ALA A 603 -3.45 -13.01 -27.53
CA ALA A 603 -4.66 -13.80 -27.38
C ALA A 603 -5.61 -13.57 -28.57
N THR A 604 -5.96 -14.67 -29.23
CA THR A 604 -6.98 -14.74 -30.29
C THR A 604 -8.28 -15.38 -29.82
N THR A 605 -8.30 -15.86 -28.58
CA THR A 605 -9.51 -16.23 -27.85
C THR A 605 -9.74 -15.18 -26.77
N LEU A 606 -10.91 -14.55 -26.76
CA LEU A 606 -11.27 -13.52 -25.79
C LEU A 606 -12.35 -14.05 -24.84
N LEU A 607 -12.12 -13.86 -23.54
CA LEU A 607 -13.09 -14.13 -22.49
C LEU A 607 -13.53 -12.83 -21.82
N SER A 608 -14.80 -12.76 -21.45
CA SER A 608 -15.35 -11.68 -20.62
C SER A 608 -16.52 -12.18 -19.78
N PRO A 609 -16.80 -11.59 -18.60
CA PRO A 609 -16.02 -10.55 -17.94
C PRO A 609 -14.70 -11.08 -17.33
N SER A 610 -13.92 -10.19 -16.72
CA SER A 610 -12.63 -10.47 -16.06
C SER A 610 -12.77 -11.34 -14.82
N SER A 611 -13.95 -11.35 -14.20
CA SER A 611 -14.25 -12.14 -13.00
C SER A 611 -15.76 -12.27 -12.78
N LEU A 612 -16.17 -13.23 -11.95
CA LEU A 612 -17.56 -13.47 -11.57
C LEU A 612 -17.73 -13.43 -10.05
N SER A 613 -18.53 -12.48 -9.55
CA SER A 613 -19.03 -12.52 -8.17
C SER A 613 -20.46 -13.05 -8.12
N PHE A 614 -20.66 -14.05 -7.24
CA PHE A 614 -21.95 -14.65 -6.92
C PHE A 614 -22.55 -14.15 -5.60
N ASN A 615 -21.87 -13.19 -4.96
CA ASN A 615 -22.29 -12.51 -3.73
C ASN A 615 -22.43 -13.46 -2.52
N ASP A 616 -23.02 -12.97 -1.44
CA ASP A 616 -23.27 -13.70 -0.20
C ASP A 616 -24.56 -14.53 -0.25
N THR A 617 -24.88 -15.22 0.85
CA THR A 617 -26.05 -16.12 0.89
C THR A 617 -27.38 -15.39 0.80
N ASP A 618 -27.47 -14.16 1.33
CA ASP A 618 -28.72 -13.38 1.31
C ASP A 618 -28.96 -12.73 -0.07
N HIS A 619 -27.90 -12.40 -0.80
CA HIS A 619 -27.96 -11.78 -2.13
C HIS A 619 -27.45 -12.71 -3.23
N PHE A 620 -27.55 -14.03 -3.02
CA PHE A 620 -26.94 -15.03 -3.86
C PHE A 620 -27.42 -14.93 -5.31
N ILE A 621 -26.47 -14.83 -6.23
CA ILE A 621 -26.75 -14.88 -7.66
C ILE A 621 -26.55 -16.31 -8.14
N SER A 622 -27.64 -16.98 -8.53
CA SER A 622 -27.59 -18.39 -8.95
C SER A 622 -26.97 -18.64 -10.32
N LYS A 623 -26.76 -17.58 -11.10
CA LYS A 623 -26.27 -17.67 -12.48
C LYS A 623 -25.58 -16.39 -12.92
N ARG A 624 -24.40 -16.56 -13.54
CA ARG A 624 -23.70 -15.53 -14.31
C ARG A 624 -23.31 -16.08 -15.68
N GLN A 625 -22.82 -15.22 -16.56
CA GLN A 625 -22.47 -15.58 -17.92
C GLN A 625 -21.04 -15.18 -18.24
N ILE A 626 -20.34 -16.03 -18.97
CA ILE A 626 -19.09 -15.68 -19.66
C ILE A 626 -19.34 -15.67 -21.16
N THR A 627 -18.70 -14.75 -21.88
CA THR A 627 -18.68 -14.72 -23.34
C THR A 627 -17.32 -15.18 -23.82
N LEU A 628 -17.32 -16.15 -24.71
CA LEU A 628 -16.14 -16.70 -25.38
C LEU A 628 -16.19 -16.32 -26.85
N LYS A 629 -15.16 -15.62 -27.34
CA LYS A 629 -15.05 -15.18 -28.74
C LYS A 629 -13.75 -15.67 -29.36
N ASN A 630 -13.85 -16.31 -30.51
CA ASN A 630 -12.71 -16.65 -31.35
C ASN A 630 -12.46 -15.50 -32.34
N THR A 631 -11.40 -14.72 -32.16
CA THR A 631 -10.93 -13.69 -33.09
C THR A 631 -9.80 -14.18 -34.01
N GLY A 632 -9.39 -15.44 -33.88
CA GLY A 632 -8.43 -16.09 -34.75
C GLY A 632 -8.97 -16.37 -36.15
N LYS A 633 -8.11 -16.93 -37.00
CA LYS A 633 -8.43 -17.22 -38.42
C LYS A 633 -9.04 -18.61 -38.64
N ASN A 634 -8.87 -19.51 -37.67
CA ASN A 634 -9.26 -20.91 -37.78
C ASN A 634 -10.40 -21.23 -36.81
N ARG A 635 -11.12 -22.33 -37.07
CA ARG A 635 -12.05 -22.88 -36.07
C ARG A 635 -11.26 -23.38 -34.87
N VAL A 636 -11.80 -23.21 -33.66
CA VAL A 636 -11.20 -23.70 -32.42
C VAL A 636 -12.24 -24.47 -31.63
N THR A 637 -11.86 -25.62 -31.09
CA THR A 637 -12.69 -26.35 -30.13
C THR A 637 -12.18 -26.10 -28.73
N TYR A 638 -13.06 -25.66 -27.85
CA TYR A 638 -12.75 -25.33 -26.46
C TYR A 638 -13.36 -26.37 -25.54
N LYS A 639 -12.56 -26.86 -24.60
CA LYS A 639 -13.01 -27.61 -23.42
C LYS A 639 -13.15 -26.63 -22.26
N ILE A 640 -14.31 -26.65 -21.61
CA ILE A 640 -14.67 -25.72 -20.54
C ILE A 640 -14.88 -26.53 -19.26
N GLY A 641 -14.23 -26.10 -18.19
CA GLY A 641 -14.25 -26.77 -16.88
C GLY A 641 -14.12 -25.75 -15.75
N HIS A 642 -13.85 -26.24 -14.54
CA HIS A 642 -13.49 -25.36 -13.43
C HIS A 642 -12.48 -26.02 -12.50
N VAL A 643 -11.68 -25.19 -11.82
CA VAL A 643 -10.74 -25.58 -10.76
C VAL A 643 -11.10 -24.78 -9.51
N PRO A 644 -11.61 -25.41 -8.44
CA PRO A 644 -11.89 -24.70 -7.19
C PRO A 644 -10.62 -24.41 -6.39
N THR A 645 -10.70 -23.42 -5.51
CA THR A 645 -9.75 -23.22 -4.40
C THR A 645 -10.38 -23.71 -3.10
N ASP A 646 -9.59 -23.87 -2.04
CA ASP A 646 -10.13 -24.03 -0.68
C ASP A 646 -11.02 -22.85 -0.28
N THR A 647 -11.96 -23.10 0.63
CA THR A 647 -12.81 -22.06 1.21
C THR A 647 -12.10 -21.45 2.41
N PHE A 648 -11.99 -20.13 2.45
CA PHE A 648 -11.35 -19.40 3.53
C PHE A 648 -12.38 -18.73 4.43
N TYR A 649 -12.21 -18.85 5.75
CA TYR A 649 -13.06 -18.17 6.71
C TYR A 649 -12.63 -16.71 6.90
N THR A 650 -13.61 -15.81 6.81
CA THR A 650 -13.39 -14.39 7.09
C THR A 650 -13.20 -14.16 8.58
N LEU A 651 -13.98 -14.84 9.44
CA LEU A 651 -13.94 -14.65 10.89
C LEU A 651 -13.13 -15.73 11.60
N ALA A 652 -12.43 -15.31 12.66
CA ALA A 652 -11.68 -16.22 13.51
C ALA A 652 -12.61 -17.21 14.23
N ASN A 653 -12.09 -18.38 14.56
CA ASN A 653 -12.89 -19.42 15.22
C ASN A 653 -13.42 -18.92 16.57
N SER A 654 -14.70 -19.18 16.87
CA SER A 654 -15.38 -18.71 18.08
C SER A 654 -15.30 -17.20 18.31
N SER A 655 -15.09 -16.42 17.26
CA SER A 655 -14.93 -14.96 17.32
C SER A 655 -15.83 -14.27 16.29
N GLY A 656 -16.28 -13.06 16.65
CA GLY A 656 -16.99 -12.16 15.73
C GLY A 656 -16.07 -11.29 14.87
N TYR A 657 -14.76 -11.34 15.12
CA TYR A 657 -13.75 -10.53 14.46
C TYR A 657 -13.08 -11.28 13.30
N ALA A 658 -12.55 -10.51 12.35
CA ALA A 658 -11.84 -11.05 11.20
C ALA A 658 -10.63 -11.91 11.62
N ALA A 659 -10.42 -13.02 10.93
CA ALA A 659 -9.25 -13.85 11.08
C ALA A 659 -8.03 -13.18 10.41
N PRO A 660 -6.89 -13.08 11.11
CA PRO A 660 -5.65 -12.60 10.50
C PRO A 660 -5.11 -13.62 9.51
N PHE A 661 -4.13 -13.20 8.72
CA PHE A 661 -3.39 -14.12 7.84
C PHE A 661 -2.41 -15.01 8.64
N PRO A 662 -2.25 -16.29 8.25
CA PRO A 662 -3.04 -17.00 7.26
C PRO A 662 -4.44 -17.32 7.79
N ASN A 663 -5.47 -16.99 7.00
CA ASN A 663 -6.86 -17.29 7.35
C ASN A 663 -7.09 -18.80 7.43
N ASP A 664 -7.96 -19.24 8.35
CA ASP A 664 -8.41 -20.63 8.41
C ASP A 664 -9.04 -21.04 7.08
N ALA A 665 -8.51 -22.10 6.46
CA ALA A 665 -9.02 -22.68 5.22
C ALA A 665 -9.61 -24.07 5.48
N VAL A 666 -10.61 -24.44 4.68
CA VAL A 666 -11.18 -25.79 4.65
C VAL A 666 -11.28 -26.30 3.21
N ALA A 667 -10.94 -27.57 3.02
CA ALA A 667 -11.07 -28.30 1.76
C ALA A 667 -12.54 -28.64 1.44
N SER A 668 -13.37 -27.61 1.37
CA SER A 668 -14.75 -27.66 0.90
C SER A 668 -14.90 -26.63 -0.21
N HIS A 669 -15.56 -27.00 -1.31
CA HIS A 669 -15.54 -26.24 -2.55
C HIS A 669 -16.94 -26.06 -3.12
N ALA A 670 -17.16 -24.96 -3.85
CA ALA A 670 -18.34 -24.84 -4.69
C ALA A 670 -18.24 -25.79 -5.90
N SER A 671 -19.33 -26.48 -6.22
CA SER A 671 -19.46 -27.21 -7.49
C SER A 671 -20.03 -26.28 -8.56
N VAL A 672 -19.54 -26.35 -9.80
CA VAL A 672 -20.03 -25.47 -10.88
C VAL A 672 -20.73 -26.26 -11.98
N LYS A 673 -21.96 -25.86 -12.31
CA LYS A 673 -22.66 -26.31 -13.51
C LYS A 673 -22.45 -25.32 -14.65
N LEU A 674 -21.98 -25.82 -15.78
CA LEU A 674 -21.79 -25.05 -17.02
C LEU A 674 -22.87 -25.43 -18.03
N SER A 675 -23.41 -24.45 -18.76
CA SER A 675 -24.34 -24.73 -19.87
C SER A 675 -23.68 -25.47 -21.04
N GLN A 676 -22.36 -25.33 -21.18
CA GLN A 676 -21.54 -26.02 -22.18
C GLN A 676 -20.22 -26.43 -21.54
N GLN A 677 -19.82 -27.68 -21.74
CA GLN A 677 -18.49 -28.18 -21.34
C GLN A 677 -17.53 -28.31 -22.54
N GLN A 678 -18.08 -28.22 -23.75
CA GLN A 678 -17.31 -28.22 -24.98
C GLN A 678 -18.05 -27.41 -26.04
N VAL A 679 -17.31 -26.59 -26.80
CA VAL A 679 -17.87 -25.84 -27.92
C VAL A 679 -16.84 -25.70 -29.04
N THR A 680 -17.30 -25.80 -30.29
CA THR A 680 -16.47 -25.49 -31.47
C THR A 680 -16.94 -24.18 -32.09
N LEU A 681 -16.05 -23.17 -32.14
CA LEU A 681 -16.36 -21.86 -32.70
C LEU A 681 -15.58 -21.62 -33.99
N PRO A 682 -16.26 -21.31 -35.11
CA PRO A 682 -15.61 -20.73 -36.28
C PRO A 682 -14.93 -19.40 -35.97
N ALA A 683 -14.01 -18.98 -36.84
CA ALA A 683 -13.40 -17.66 -36.79
C ALA A 683 -14.46 -16.53 -36.73
N GLY A 684 -14.23 -15.54 -35.87
CA GLY A 684 -15.09 -14.38 -35.67
C GLY A 684 -16.39 -14.63 -34.90
N ARG A 685 -16.66 -15.87 -34.46
CA ARG A 685 -17.89 -16.22 -33.74
C ARG A 685 -17.69 -16.17 -32.22
N SER A 686 -18.80 -15.90 -31.53
CA SER A 686 -18.88 -15.89 -30.08
C SER A 686 -19.99 -16.82 -29.58
N ILE A 687 -19.88 -17.26 -28.34
CA ILE A 687 -20.94 -17.92 -27.59
C ILE A 687 -20.96 -17.40 -26.15
N THR A 688 -22.12 -17.45 -25.52
CA THR A 688 -22.28 -17.20 -24.09
C THR A 688 -22.50 -18.51 -23.35
N ILE A 689 -21.82 -18.67 -22.22
CA ILE A 689 -21.89 -19.85 -21.37
C ILE A 689 -22.41 -19.43 -20.00
N ASP A 690 -23.57 -19.96 -19.62
CA ASP A 690 -24.07 -19.85 -18.24
C ASP A 690 -23.15 -20.62 -17.27
N VAL A 691 -22.81 -19.97 -16.17
CA VAL A 691 -22.06 -20.47 -15.02
C VAL A 691 -22.97 -20.42 -13.80
N SER A 692 -23.28 -21.57 -13.23
CA SER A 692 -24.17 -21.72 -12.08
C SER A 692 -23.49 -22.51 -10.96
N PRO A 693 -22.93 -21.83 -9.94
CA PRO A 693 -22.31 -22.49 -8.81
C PRO A 693 -23.37 -23.02 -7.83
N THR A 694 -23.02 -24.07 -7.10
CA THR A 694 -23.68 -24.49 -5.87
C THR A 694 -22.68 -24.28 -4.73
N PRO A 695 -23.00 -23.46 -3.72
CA PRO A 695 -22.11 -23.22 -2.59
C PRO A 695 -21.66 -24.52 -1.87
N PRO A 696 -20.46 -24.54 -1.26
CA PRO A 696 -19.95 -25.68 -0.52
C PRO A 696 -20.85 -26.08 0.65
N ARG A 697 -20.86 -27.38 0.99
CA ARG A 697 -21.52 -27.92 2.19
C ARG A 697 -20.54 -28.02 3.34
N GLY A 698 -21.05 -28.01 4.58
CA GLY A 698 -20.22 -28.16 5.78
C GLY A 698 -19.34 -26.96 6.12
N VAL A 699 -19.57 -25.82 5.46
CA VAL A 699 -18.91 -24.54 5.77
C VAL A 699 -19.74 -23.80 6.82
N ASP A 700 -19.08 -23.29 7.86
CA ASP A 700 -19.75 -22.50 8.89
C ASP A 700 -20.16 -21.13 8.36
N ALA A 701 -21.45 -20.95 8.10
CA ALA A 701 -22.03 -19.70 7.61
C ALA A 701 -21.85 -18.53 8.59
N LYS A 702 -21.67 -18.78 9.90
CA LYS A 702 -21.42 -17.73 10.89
C LYS A 702 -20.02 -17.15 10.79
N ARG A 703 -19.08 -17.89 10.20
CA ARG A 703 -17.69 -17.47 10.00
C ARG A 703 -17.43 -16.82 8.64
N LEU A 704 -18.48 -16.66 7.83
CA LEU A 704 -18.43 -16.08 6.48
C LEU A 704 -17.36 -16.77 5.61
N GLY A 705 -17.66 -17.99 5.17
CA GLY A 705 -16.75 -18.80 4.35
C GLY A 705 -16.73 -18.36 2.89
N LEU A 706 -15.64 -17.75 2.45
CA LEU A 706 -15.41 -17.32 1.08
C LEU A 706 -14.91 -18.51 0.25
N TRP A 707 -15.71 -18.94 -0.71
CA TRP A 707 -15.35 -19.97 -1.67
C TRP A 707 -15.00 -19.32 -3.02
N SER A 708 -13.98 -19.84 -3.69
CA SER A 708 -13.55 -19.33 -4.99
C SER A 708 -13.01 -20.42 -5.92
N GLY A 709 -12.69 -20.02 -7.15
CA GLY A 709 -12.07 -20.88 -8.14
C GLY A 709 -11.98 -20.20 -9.49
N TYR A 710 -11.71 -21.00 -10.52
CA TYR A 710 -11.45 -20.53 -11.88
C TYR A 710 -12.26 -21.36 -12.87
N ILE A 711 -13.02 -20.70 -13.75
CA ILE A 711 -13.63 -21.37 -14.93
C ILE A 711 -12.55 -21.49 -15.99
N THR A 712 -12.13 -22.70 -16.33
CA THR A 712 -11.02 -22.95 -17.28
C THR A 712 -11.53 -23.12 -18.71
N VAL A 713 -10.87 -22.53 -19.69
CA VAL A 713 -11.18 -22.65 -21.12
C VAL A 713 -9.92 -23.02 -21.88
N ASN A 714 -9.87 -24.26 -22.36
CA ASN A 714 -8.70 -24.84 -23.05
C ASN A 714 -9.03 -25.10 -24.53
N GLY A 715 -8.36 -24.41 -25.43
CA GLY A 715 -8.59 -24.48 -26.88
C GLY A 715 -7.66 -25.45 -27.60
N THR A 716 -8.12 -26.03 -28.72
CA THR A 716 -7.28 -26.82 -29.64
C THR A 716 -6.19 -26.02 -30.34
N ASP A 717 -6.24 -24.70 -30.24
CA ASP A 717 -5.22 -23.75 -30.70
C ASP A 717 -4.11 -23.50 -29.65
N GLY A 718 -4.17 -24.17 -28.50
CA GLY A 718 -3.23 -23.98 -27.39
C GLY A 718 -3.64 -22.89 -26.40
N SER A 719 -4.78 -22.21 -26.62
CA SER A 719 -5.32 -21.24 -25.66
C SER A 719 -5.56 -21.91 -24.30
N GLN A 720 -5.04 -21.32 -23.23
CA GLN A 720 -5.27 -21.73 -21.85
C GLN A 720 -5.71 -20.49 -21.08
N LEU A 721 -7.01 -20.36 -20.87
CA LEU A 721 -7.61 -19.17 -20.27
C LEU A 721 -8.41 -19.55 -19.04
N SER A 722 -8.62 -18.60 -18.15
CA SER A 722 -9.49 -18.79 -17.00
C SER A 722 -10.31 -17.55 -16.65
N VAL A 723 -11.49 -17.72 -16.03
CA VAL A 723 -12.24 -16.62 -15.42
C VAL A 723 -12.35 -16.88 -13.92
N PRO A 724 -11.74 -16.06 -13.05
CA PRO A 724 -11.88 -16.22 -11.60
C PRO A 724 -13.34 -16.01 -11.17
N TYR A 725 -13.78 -16.78 -10.18
CA TYR A 725 -15.08 -16.63 -9.54
C TYR A 725 -14.99 -16.73 -8.02
N GLN A 726 -15.94 -16.08 -7.34
CA GLN A 726 -16.09 -16.16 -5.89
C GLN A 726 -17.55 -16.06 -5.43
N GLY A 727 -17.81 -16.52 -4.22
CA GLY A 727 -19.02 -16.23 -3.46
C GLY A 727 -18.82 -16.52 -1.98
N LEU A 728 -19.81 -16.18 -1.15
CA LEU A 728 -19.69 -16.25 0.30
C LEU A 728 -20.82 -17.07 0.93
N THR A 729 -20.45 -18.07 1.74
CA THR A 729 -21.38 -18.79 2.60
C THR A 729 -21.52 -18.04 3.91
N GLY A 730 -22.71 -17.50 4.17
CA GLY A 730 -22.96 -16.54 5.25
C GLY A 730 -23.68 -15.29 4.76
N SER A 731 -24.17 -14.48 5.69
CA SER A 731 -24.86 -13.22 5.42
C SER A 731 -24.02 -12.06 5.91
N LEU A 732 -23.59 -11.19 4.99
CA LEU A 732 -22.90 -9.95 5.35
C LEU A 732 -23.84 -8.99 6.08
N GLN A 733 -25.10 -8.93 5.67
CA GLN A 733 -26.09 -8.04 6.29
C GLN A 733 -26.41 -8.43 7.74
N LYS A 734 -26.48 -9.73 8.04
CA LYS A 734 -26.79 -10.24 9.39
C LYS A 734 -25.56 -10.35 10.28
N GLN A 735 -24.36 -10.20 9.73
CA GLN A 735 -23.15 -10.27 10.52
C GLN A 735 -23.00 -9.02 11.39
N GLN A 736 -22.52 -9.21 12.62
CA GLN A 736 -22.30 -8.12 13.55
C GLN A 736 -21.08 -7.30 13.13
N VAL A 737 -21.29 -6.01 12.84
CA VAL A 737 -20.21 -5.09 12.45
C VAL A 737 -19.62 -4.32 13.65
N LEU A 738 -20.38 -4.24 14.75
CA LEU A 738 -19.99 -3.53 15.96
C LEU A 738 -20.53 -4.28 17.18
N PHE A 739 -19.64 -4.66 18.09
CA PHE A 739 -19.94 -5.29 19.36
C PHE A 739 -20.15 -4.25 20.48
N PRO A 740 -20.91 -4.59 21.54
CA PRO A 740 -21.13 -3.68 22.67
C PRO A 740 -19.85 -3.14 23.33
N GLU A 741 -18.74 -3.86 23.22
CA GLU A 741 -17.41 -3.51 23.75
C GLU A 741 -16.51 -2.75 22.76
N ASP A 742 -16.91 -2.60 21.50
CA ASP A 742 -16.11 -1.99 20.42
C ASP A 742 -16.09 -0.45 20.46
N SER A 743 -16.39 0.15 21.61
CA SER A 743 -16.38 1.61 21.77
C SER A 743 -15.87 2.02 23.14
N TRP A 744 -14.94 2.96 23.16
CA TRP A 744 -14.32 3.44 24.38
C TRP A 744 -13.88 4.90 24.27
N ILE A 745 -13.42 5.45 25.38
CA ILE A 745 -12.80 6.77 25.45
C ILE A 745 -11.30 6.57 25.67
N SER A 746 -10.48 7.25 24.87
CA SER A 746 -9.03 7.31 25.05
C SER A 746 -8.59 8.74 25.37
N ASN A 747 -7.33 8.90 25.77
CA ASN A 747 -6.65 10.18 25.69
C ASN A 747 -6.30 10.49 24.23
N SER A 748 -6.61 11.69 23.73
CA SER A 748 -6.30 12.12 22.36
C SER A 748 -4.80 12.13 22.03
N THR A 749 -3.93 12.17 23.04
CA THR A 749 -2.48 12.12 22.86
C THR A 749 -1.90 10.71 23.04
N ASP A 750 -2.72 9.71 23.42
CA ASP A 750 -2.27 8.31 23.47
C ASP A 750 -2.32 7.68 22.08
N THR A 751 -1.15 7.41 21.52
CA THR A 751 -1.00 6.83 20.19
C THR A 751 -1.51 5.39 20.10
N ASN A 752 -1.60 4.67 21.23
CA ASN A 752 -2.12 3.30 21.27
C ASN A 752 -3.63 3.26 21.50
N LEU A 753 -4.27 4.42 21.69
CA LEU A 753 -5.69 4.56 21.95
C LEU A 753 -6.18 3.71 23.14
N ASN A 754 -5.41 3.61 24.23
CA ASN A 754 -5.82 2.77 25.35
C ASN A 754 -7.08 3.33 26.03
N PRO A 755 -8.01 2.46 26.47
CA PRO A 755 -9.21 2.90 27.16
C PRO A 755 -8.86 3.56 28.50
N VAL A 756 -9.45 4.72 28.77
CA VAL A 756 -9.39 5.36 30.09
C VAL A 756 -10.37 4.72 31.06
N ALA A 757 -10.15 4.89 32.36
CA ALA A 757 -11.05 4.36 33.39
C ALA A 757 -12.46 4.97 33.29
N ASN A 758 -13.48 4.18 33.62
CA ASN A 758 -14.86 4.68 33.69
C ASN A 758 -14.96 5.84 34.71
N GLY A 759 -15.63 6.92 34.32
CA GLY A 759 -15.77 8.14 35.12
C GLY A 759 -14.57 9.09 35.05
N THR A 760 -13.57 8.84 34.18
CA THR A 760 -12.44 9.75 33.95
C THR A 760 -12.92 11.17 33.69
N VAL A 761 -12.27 12.14 34.34
CA VAL A 761 -12.55 13.57 34.19
C VAL A 761 -11.52 14.18 33.24
N PHE A 762 -11.98 14.73 32.13
CA PHE A 762 -11.19 15.53 31.21
C PHE A 762 -11.42 17.01 31.52
N THR A 763 -10.34 17.73 31.83
CA THR A 763 -10.35 19.20 31.87
C THR A 763 -9.93 19.68 30.49
N ILE A 764 -10.89 20.11 29.69
CA ILE A 764 -10.67 20.57 28.32
C ILE A 764 -10.66 22.11 28.27
N PRO A 765 -9.96 22.72 27.29
CA PRO A 765 -9.98 24.17 27.10
C PRO A 765 -11.42 24.69 26.93
N GLY A 766 -11.67 25.93 27.37
CA GLY A 766 -12.99 26.56 27.24
C GLY A 766 -13.52 26.52 25.79
N PRO A 767 -14.86 26.53 25.59
CA PRO A 767 -15.49 26.43 24.27
C PRO A 767 -14.78 27.23 23.17
N GLY A 768 -14.38 26.55 22.09
CA GLY A 768 -13.69 27.15 20.94
C GLY A 768 -12.19 27.42 21.11
N ASN A 769 -11.58 27.11 22.26
CA ASN A 769 -10.17 27.40 22.55
C ASN A 769 -9.25 26.17 22.52
N ALA A 770 -9.74 25.01 22.05
CA ALA A 770 -8.94 23.81 21.98
C ALA A 770 -7.90 23.91 20.83
N GLY A 771 -6.64 23.68 21.18
CA GLY A 771 -5.50 23.57 20.28
C GLY A 771 -5.05 22.11 20.07
N PRO A 772 -4.08 21.90 19.16
CA PRO A 772 -3.65 20.56 18.74
C PRO A 772 -2.86 19.78 19.81
N SER A 773 -2.32 20.44 20.83
CA SER A 773 -1.58 19.81 21.92
C SER A 773 -2.43 19.51 23.16
N ASP A 774 -3.70 19.89 23.15
CA ASP A 774 -4.57 19.71 24.31
C ASP A 774 -4.96 18.25 24.49
N ILE A 775 -5.04 17.85 25.76
CA ILE A 775 -5.51 16.52 26.17
C ILE A 775 -7.03 16.54 26.13
N LEU A 776 -7.58 15.97 25.05
CA LEU A 776 -9.01 15.86 24.80
C LEU A 776 -9.47 14.42 24.99
N PRO A 777 -10.76 14.18 25.29
CA PRO A 777 -11.35 12.85 25.13
C PRO A 777 -11.33 12.46 23.65
N ALA A 778 -10.70 11.34 23.32
CA ALA A 778 -10.83 10.69 22.03
C ALA A 778 -11.98 9.68 22.09
N LEU A 779 -13.03 9.91 21.29
CA LEU A 779 -14.17 9.01 21.17
C LEU A 779 -13.80 7.94 20.16
N VAL A 780 -13.56 6.72 20.60
CA VAL A 780 -13.04 5.64 19.74
C VAL A 780 -14.15 4.64 19.45
N VAL A 781 -14.37 4.38 18.16
CA VAL A 781 -15.18 3.27 17.66
C VAL A 781 -14.29 2.31 16.89
N SER A 782 -14.43 1.01 17.12
CA SER A 782 -13.60 -0.01 16.46
C SER A 782 -14.46 -1.12 15.85
N PRO A 783 -15.11 -0.87 14.70
CA PRO A 783 -15.93 -1.88 14.04
C PRO A 783 -15.16 -3.19 13.81
N ALA A 784 -15.78 -4.32 14.11
CA ALA A 784 -15.22 -5.65 13.83
C ALA A 784 -15.17 -5.97 12.33
N LEU A 785 -16.11 -5.39 11.57
CA LEU A 785 -16.20 -5.44 10.11
C LEU A 785 -16.46 -4.03 9.57
N GLY A 786 -16.31 -3.86 8.27
CA GLY A 786 -16.52 -2.58 7.63
C GLY A 786 -17.95 -2.07 7.76
N THR A 787 -18.10 -0.75 7.86
CA THR A 787 -19.39 -0.07 7.87
C THR A 787 -19.35 1.22 7.05
N ARG A 788 -20.36 1.41 6.22
CA ARG A 788 -20.50 2.61 5.40
C ARG A 788 -20.75 3.86 6.24
N LEU A 789 -21.31 3.71 7.44
CA LEU A 789 -21.77 4.84 8.24
C LEU A 789 -21.74 4.52 9.74
N VAL A 790 -21.00 5.31 10.51
CA VAL A 790 -21.05 5.33 11.97
C VAL A 790 -21.57 6.69 12.42
N ARG A 791 -22.63 6.67 13.22
CA ARG A 791 -23.19 7.82 13.92
C ARG A 791 -22.77 7.77 15.39
N ALA A 792 -22.23 8.85 15.93
CA ALA A 792 -21.95 8.99 17.36
C ALA A 792 -22.95 9.94 18.02
N ASP A 793 -23.65 9.51 19.07
CA ASP A 793 -24.62 10.31 19.81
C ASP A 793 -24.16 10.56 21.24
N LEU A 794 -24.05 11.81 21.66
CA LEU A 794 -23.58 12.19 22.98
C LEU A 794 -24.75 12.25 23.98
N VAL A 795 -24.77 11.35 24.97
CA VAL A 795 -25.83 11.24 25.97
C VAL A 795 -25.36 11.83 27.29
N LEU A 796 -26.09 12.84 27.77
CA LEU A 796 -25.84 13.46 29.08
C LEU A 796 -26.43 12.58 30.19
N LEU A 797 -25.59 12.23 31.17
CA LEU A 797 -25.94 11.39 32.31
C LEU A 797 -26.15 12.18 33.62
N SER A 798 -25.50 13.35 33.75
CA SER A 798 -25.66 14.22 34.92
C SER A 798 -26.75 15.27 34.72
N ALA A 799 -27.38 15.73 35.81
CA ALA A 799 -28.27 16.88 35.74
C ALA A 799 -27.50 18.10 35.20
N PRO A 800 -28.07 18.88 34.25
CA PRO A 800 -27.46 20.11 33.79
C PRO A 800 -27.21 21.08 34.95
N PRO A 801 -26.18 21.95 34.87
CA PRO A 801 -26.02 23.05 35.81
C PRO A 801 -27.32 23.89 35.89
N HIS A 802 -27.70 24.33 37.09
CA HIS A 802 -28.95 25.04 37.35
C HIS A 802 -29.20 26.18 36.33
N GLY A 803 -30.33 26.10 35.61
CA GLY A 803 -30.72 27.10 34.60
C GLY A 803 -30.27 26.79 33.17
N THR A 804 -29.50 25.73 32.93
CA THR A 804 -29.07 25.33 31.57
C THR A 804 -30.22 24.67 30.81
N LYS A 805 -30.70 25.30 29.73
CA LYS A 805 -31.67 24.68 28.81
C LYS A 805 -30.95 23.77 27.81
N ILE A 806 -31.22 22.48 27.88
CA ILE A 806 -30.66 21.49 26.93
C ILE A 806 -31.73 21.12 25.91
N THR A 807 -31.37 21.21 24.64
CA THR A 807 -32.17 20.65 23.54
C THR A 807 -31.71 19.22 23.32
N THR A 808 -32.62 18.25 23.35
CA THR A 808 -32.30 16.86 23.05
C THR A 808 -32.76 16.50 21.64
N LYS A 809 -32.03 15.60 20.99
CA LYS A 809 -32.38 14.98 19.71
C LYS A 809 -32.62 13.50 19.96
N LYS A 810 -33.59 12.93 19.25
CA LYS A 810 -33.91 11.51 19.32
C LYS A 810 -33.49 10.83 18.03
N PHE A 811 -32.64 9.82 18.14
CA PHE A 811 -32.32 8.89 17.06
C PHE A 811 -32.67 7.48 17.52
N PHE A 812 -33.78 6.95 17.00
CA PHE A 812 -34.43 5.74 17.50
C PHE A 812 -34.65 5.77 19.02
N ASP A 813 -33.97 4.92 19.79
CA ASP A 813 -34.11 4.86 21.25
C ASP A 813 -33.13 5.81 21.97
N THR A 814 -32.14 6.33 21.26
CA THR A 814 -31.11 7.17 21.83
C THR A 814 -31.60 8.61 21.90
N THR A 815 -31.67 9.14 23.11
CA THR A 815 -31.92 10.57 23.36
C THR A 815 -30.60 11.22 23.73
N SER A 816 -30.06 12.04 22.82
CA SER A 816 -28.75 12.67 22.94
C SER A 816 -28.89 14.19 22.98
N ILE A 817 -27.82 14.89 23.38
CA ILE A 817 -27.75 16.35 23.23
C ILE A 817 -27.28 16.77 21.82
N GLY A 818 -26.92 15.80 20.99
CA GLY A 818 -26.38 15.99 19.65
C GLY A 818 -25.31 14.95 19.32
N GLN A 819 -24.76 15.04 18.13
CA GLN A 819 -23.56 14.29 17.75
C GLN A 819 -22.32 15.16 18.01
N PRO A 820 -21.18 14.59 18.44
CA PRO A 820 -19.92 15.32 18.52
C PRO A 820 -19.47 15.76 17.11
N SER A 821 -18.78 16.90 17.03
CA SER A 821 -18.10 17.34 15.80
C SER A 821 -17.15 16.24 15.29
N GLY A 822 -17.07 16.06 13.97
CA GLY A 822 -16.40 14.94 13.31
C GLY A 822 -17.29 13.70 13.03
N SER A 823 -18.57 13.76 13.40
CA SER A 823 -19.58 12.71 13.14
C SER A 823 -20.62 13.20 12.10
N PRO A 824 -21.15 12.33 11.22
CA PRO A 824 -20.91 10.90 11.15
C PRO A 824 -19.61 10.53 10.43
N LEU A 825 -19.07 9.36 10.78
CA LEU A 825 -17.95 8.74 10.07
C LEU A 825 -18.48 7.94 8.89
N LEU A 826 -17.86 8.09 7.71
CA LEU A 826 -18.27 7.43 6.46
C LEU A 826 -17.20 6.43 6.00
N TRP A 827 -17.61 5.35 5.34
CA TRP A 827 -16.71 4.39 4.66
C TRP A 827 -15.62 3.82 5.57
N GLN A 828 -16.02 3.43 6.78
CA GLN A 828 -15.10 2.99 7.83
C GLN A 828 -14.74 1.52 7.63
N SER A 829 -13.44 1.25 7.41
CA SER A 829 -12.88 -0.10 7.52
C SER A 829 -13.03 -0.64 8.96
N ARG A 830 -12.65 -1.90 9.17
CA ARG A 830 -12.57 -2.48 10.53
C ARG A 830 -11.39 -1.90 11.31
N GLY A 831 -11.49 -1.93 12.64
CA GLY A 831 -10.47 -1.43 13.56
C GLY A 831 -10.73 -0.02 14.09
N PRO A 832 -9.87 0.47 15.01
CA PRO A 832 -10.14 1.67 15.79
C PRO A 832 -10.06 2.95 14.96
N THR A 833 -11.07 3.80 15.11
CA THR A 833 -11.11 5.15 14.55
C THR A 833 -11.40 6.16 15.66
N PRO A 834 -10.43 7.03 16.03
CA PRO A 834 -10.62 8.04 17.06
C PRO A 834 -11.24 9.33 16.51
N ILE A 835 -12.13 9.95 17.30
CA ILE A 835 -12.59 11.33 17.14
C ILE A 835 -12.09 12.13 18.35
N SER A 836 -11.05 12.94 18.18
CA SER A 836 -10.59 13.86 19.23
C SER A 836 -11.62 14.96 19.44
N TRP A 837 -12.24 15.02 20.61
CA TRP A 837 -13.44 15.81 20.84
C TRP A 837 -13.24 16.94 21.85
N SER A 838 -13.46 18.19 21.40
CA SER A 838 -13.29 19.43 22.18
C SER A 838 -14.53 19.88 22.97
N GLY A 839 -15.57 19.05 23.02
CA GLY A 839 -16.88 19.42 23.58
C GLY A 839 -17.87 19.95 22.53
N GLU A 840 -17.43 20.20 21.30
CA GLU A 840 -18.25 20.77 20.22
C GLU A 840 -19.22 19.74 19.60
N LEU A 841 -20.46 20.15 19.33
CA LEU A 841 -21.49 19.34 18.68
C LEU A 841 -21.66 19.75 17.21
N THR A 842 -22.22 18.86 16.40
CA THR A 842 -22.57 19.09 14.98
C THR A 842 -23.52 20.27 14.70
N ASP A 843 -24.15 20.86 15.72
CA ASP A 843 -24.94 22.10 15.60
C ASP A 843 -24.22 23.32 16.21
N ASN A 844 -22.90 23.21 16.36
CA ASN A 844 -21.95 24.19 16.88
C ASN A 844 -22.19 24.63 18.32
N LYS A 845 -23.07 23.96 19.05
CA LYS A 845 -23.17 24.15 20.50
C LYS A 845 -22.09 23.35 21.18
N PHE A 846 -21.69 23.81 22.36
CA PHE A 846 -20.79 23.07 23.22
C PHE A 846 -21.58 22.29 24.25
N ALA A 847 -21.17 21.04 24.46
CA ALA A 847 -21.68 20.22 25.54
C ALA A 847 -21.38 20.93 26.88
N PRO A 848 -22.38 21.17 27.75
CA PRO A 848 -22.11 21.78 29.05
C PRO A 848 -21.17 20.91 29.90
N PRO A 849 -20.50 21.45 30.94
CA PRO A 849 -19.83 20.61 31.92
C PRO A 849 -20.78 19.55 32.47
N GLY A 850 -20.34 18.30 32.51
CA GLY A 850 -21.20 17.19 32.86
C GLY A 850 -20.58 15.83 32.59
N THR A 851 -21.27 14.80 33.05
CA THR A 851 -20.94 13.40 32.79
C THR A 851 -21.72 12.90 31.59
N TYR A 852 -21.02 12.29 30.65
CA TYR A 852 -21.52 11.84 29.37
C TYR A 852 -21.18 10.36 29.12
N LYS A 853 -21.92 9.76 28.20
CA LYS A 853 -21.48 8.58 27.44
C LYS A 853 -21.72 8.85 25.95
N VAL A 854 -21.01 8.14 25.08
CA VAL A 854 -21.27 8.16 23.63
C VAL A 854 -21.97 6.87 23.25
N VAL A 855 -23.03 6.99 22.46
CA VAL A 855 -23.73 5.86 21.86
C VAL A 855 -23.39 5.84 20.37
N PHE A 856 -22.62 4.86 19.94
CA PHE A 856 -22.26 4.65 18.55
C PHE A 856 -23.30 3.75 17.87
N HIS A 857 -23.81 4.18 16.74
CA HIS A 857 -24.64 3.38 15.85
C HIS A 857 -23.84 3.11 14.57
N ALA A 858 -23.51 1.85 14.29
CA ALA A 858 -22.87 1.44 13.05
C ALA A 858 -23.90 0.77 12.13
N LEU A 859 -23.99 1.24 10.89
CA LEU A 859 -24.89 0.68 9.91
C LEU A 859 -24.40 -0.71 9.48
N ARG A 860 -25.31 -1.67 9.37
CA ARG A 860 -25.03 -2.99 8.79
C ARG A 860 -24.51 -2.86 7.36
N ILE A 861 -23.73 -3.83 6.93
CA ILE A 861 -23.41 -4.00 5.50
C ILE A 861 -24.74 -4.22 4.75
N PHE A 862 -24.98 -3.47 3.67
CA PHE A 862 -26.29 -3.39 2.97
C PHE A 862 -27.47 -2.88 3.82
N GLY A 863 -27.22 -2.29 4.99
CA GLY A 863 -28.25 -1.73 5.87
C GLY A 863 -28.92 -0.48 5.31
N ASN A 864 -30.18 -0.26 5.66
CA ASN A 864 -30.93 0.94 5.37
C ASN A 864 -30.92 1.89 6.58
N GLU A 865 -30.36 3.08 6.39
CA GLU A 865 -30.20 4.10 7.44
C GLU A 865 -31.51 4.49 8.14
N LYS A 866 -32.66 4.33 7.47
CA LYS A 866 -33.98 4.69 7.99
C LYS A 866 -34.61 3.60 8.87
N LYS A 867 -34.03 2.41 8.93
CA LYS A 867 -34.55 1.25 9.67
C LYS A 867 -33.73 1.02 10.93
N LYS A 868 -34.38 1.02 12.09
CA LYS A 868 -33.71 0.85 13.39
C LYS A 868 -32.95 -0.46 13.49
N GLU A 869 -33.56 -1.53 12.99
CA GLU A 869 -33.03 -2.88 13.00
C GLU A 869 -31.72 -3.03 12.20
N ASP A 870 -31.44 -2.11 11.28
CA ASP A 870 -30.24 -2.13 10.43
C ASP A 870 -29.02 -1.47 11.08
N TRP A 871 -29.10 -1.11 12.36
CA TRP A 871 -28.01 -0.52 13.13
C TRP A 871 -27.57 -1.43 14.28
N TYR A 872 -26.26 -1.58 14.44
CA TYR A 872 -25.67 -2.08 15.68
C TYR A 872 -25.31 -0.92 16.59
N VAL A 873 -25.42 -1.15 17.90
CA VAL A 873 -25.21 -0.11 18.91
C VAL A 873 -24.11 -0.56 19.87
N SER A 874 -23.20 0.36 20.17
CA SER A 874 -22.18 0.21 21.20
C SER A 874 -22.14 1.47 22.05
N GLU A 875 -21.90 1.32 23.35
CA GLU A 875 -21.90 2.45 24.29
C GLU A 875 -20.53 2.57 24.93
N SER A 876 -19.96 3.78 24.93
CA SER A 876 -18.74 4.04 25.66
C SER A 876 -18.98 3.98 27.17
N PRO A 877 -17.93 3.73 27.98
CA PRO A 877 -17.95 4.08 29.40
C PRO A 877 -18.30 5.56 29.62
N ALA A 878 -18.76 5.88 30.82
CA ALA A 878 -19.04 7.26 31.19
C ALA A 878 -17.73 8.04 31.36
N PHE A 879 -17.74 9.32 31.01
CA PHE A 879 -16.64 10.24 31.22
C PHE A 879 -17.19 11.62 31.55
N THR A 880 -16.43 12.45 32.26
CA THR A 880 -16.85 13.79 32.64
C THR A 880 -15.98 14.81 31.93
N ILE A 881 -16.60 15.86 31.38
CA ILE A 881 -15.86 17.03 30.91
C ILE A 881 -16.04 18.20 31.88
N LYS A 882 -14.96 18.96 32.07
CA LYS A 882 -14.95 20.28 32.70
C LYS A 882 -14.20 21.24 31.78
N TYR A 883 -14.64 22.47 31.74
CA TYR A 883 -13.91 23.53 31.05
C TYR A 883 -12.89 24.16 32.01
N ALA A 884 -11.67 24.36 31.51
CA ALA A 884 -10.57 25.01 32.22
C ALA A 884 -10.84 26.49 32.52
#